data_AF-K1RGV7-F1
#
_entry.id   AF-K1RGV7-F1
#
_cell.length_a   1.000
_cell.length_b   1.000
_cell.length_c   1.000
_cell.angle_alpha   90.00
_cell.angle_beta   90.00
_cell.angle_gamma   90.00
#
_symmetry.space_group_name_H-M   'P 1'
#
loop_
_entity.id
_entity.type
_entity.pdbx_description
1 polymer ?
#
loop_
_entity_poly.entity_id
_entity_poly.type
_entity_poly.pdbx_seq_one_letter_code
_entity_poly.pdbx_strand_id
1 'polypeptide(L)'
;MADESTDVYDEIFDFRVVAALDFGTTYSGYAYSFYQDPLKIFCPQTWFAGEGNLASLKTPTCLLLNPDRSFHSFGYTAENKYVYLASEGKHQDYFFFSRFKMDLHWKDMQHDSELKDISGKSLPAIDVFAMSIQYLRDHLVQTLNERGTLADLSQIMFVLTVPAIWTESAKLFMRKAAVKAGIHTEQLILALEPEAASLYCQKVPDDHLSFGTSHLIRSPGVQYLVADIGGGTADFSVHELNEDGSLSEVHMATGGPYAGTSVDEAYLKLFQTVFGEKTMEKLRENDMMEYLAILRSFESKKRLVCEEFSENVSVNLPTMLSKRLKKKSKKINKVLNGCGLEGSISFHDNKIKFSPCLIKSLFNHPICGILEQIQNLLRKHEAIKSIILVGGFSESRLLQEKLKENIKGKTFVIPNECGLSVLKGAVLYGHSPLSITSRIMKYSYGVASDSIFIQGVHPKERKYSDDNGESRCKRAFRVLIAKGTRVSASGVEISRTAEPITNTQMSVSERIYYTENVNPVVVDENCKLLKNYVLSLPKDNEKPRIIKSTFTFGLTELKYYAEVLETGGKRDEKLILPLNSSVSVTLNQEELRARTTVAVSRNFKEDKMWLNGRLCRKRKIDGDQPNEKLQWKLHICSENNFPTAAGLASSAAGYACLVYALSKLYGVEGDISKIARLGSGSACRSIHGGFVIWNKGDAEDGEDSSTEQIAPETHWPELRVLILVVSDQTKHTASTVGMQTSVETSDLLHQRLQGVPKRIERIKKAILRKDFHSFAEITMKDSNQLHAVCLDTYPPISYLTDTSHHIMQLVHAINQDNSSNMVAYSFDAGPNAFLFMQEKDVPTVLDILHYFYPNSDPHFIRGIHVPGKHDTHVDYTAFSDIKVIPRALKFIIHTKPGPGPSVQESDNGLLTKDGLPK
;
A
#
# COMPACT_ATOMS: atom_id res chain seq x y z
N MET A 1 1.34 23.72 21.11
CA MET A 1 0.15 24.59 21.10
C MET A 1 -0.22 24.78 19.64
N ALA A 2 -1.33 24.27 19.09
CA ALA A 2 -2.50 23.63 19.66
C ALA A 2 -2.61 22.15 19.24
N ASP A 3 -3.33 21.40 20.06
CA ASP A 3 -3.84 20.04 19.85
C ASP A 3 -4.79 20.03 18.65
N GLU A 4 -4.50 19.22 17.62
CA GLU A 4 -5.52 18.76 16.68
C GLU A 4 -5.70 17.26 16.96
N SER A 5 -6.60 17.00 17.92
CA SER A 5 -7.17 15.68 18.19
C SER A 5 -7.79 15.13 16.92
N THR A 6 -7.15 14.11 16.34
CA THR A 6 -7.70 13.29 15.26
C THR A 6 -8.76 12.35 15.82
N ASP A 7 -9.94 12.88 16.10
CA ASP A 7 -11.16 12.12 16.40
C ASP A 7 -12.07 12.13 15.17
N VAL A 8 -11.80 11.27 14.18
CA VAL A 8 -12.76 10.87 13.13
C VAL A 8 -12.41 9.45 12.65
N TYR A 9 -13.03 8.42 13.22
CA TYR A 9 -13.03 7.08 12.64
C TYR A 9 -14.41 6.45 12.88
N ASP A 10 -15.31 6.56 11.90
CA ASP A 10 -16.48 5.67 11.70
C ASP A 10 -17.31 6.05 10.45
N GLU A 11 -16.68 6.22 9.28
CA GLU A 11 -17.41 6.23 8.01
C GLU A 11 -16.90 5.13 7.07
N ILE A 12 -17.74 4.13 6.79
CA ILE A 12 -17.57 3.23 5.65
C ILE A 12 -17.79 4.07 4.40
N PHE A 13 -16.71 4.46 3.71
CA PHE A 13 -16.82 5.21 2.46
C PHE A 13 -17.41 4.32 1.36
N ASP A 14 -18.69 4.54 1.01
CA ASP A 14 -19.34 4.00 -0.20
C ASP A 14 -18.84 4.78 -1.42
N PHE A 15 -17.64 4.43 -1.90
CA PHE A 15 -17.09 5.05 -3.10
C PHE A 15 -17.93 4.67 -4.33
N ARG A 16 -18.44 5.67 -5.04
CA ARG A 16 -19.20 5.50 -6.29
C ARG A 16 -18.39 5.83 -7.53
N VAL A 17 -17.36 6.66 -7.35
CA VAL A 17 -16.49 7.15 -8.41
C VAL A 17 -15.04 6.90 -8.03
N VAL A 18 -14.26 6.37 -8.98
CA VAL A 18 -12.79 6.42 -8.92
C VAL A 18 -12.33 7.50 -9.86
N ALA A 19 -11.58 8.47 -9.35
CA ALA A 19 -11.06 9.59 -10.10
C ALA A 19 -9.54 9.65 -10.02
N ALA A 20 -8.87 9.68 -11.17
CA ALA A 20 -7.44 9.88 -11.25
C ALA A 20 -7.11 11.35 -11.49
N LEU A 21 -6.15 11.87 -10.74
CA LEU A 21 -5.48 13.13 -10.96
C LEU A 21 -4.07 12.84 -11.47
N ASP A 22 -3.83 13.11 -12.75
CA ASP A 22 -2.49 13.03 -13.32
C ASP A 22 -1.83 14.41 -13.20
N PHE A 23 -1.04 14.59 -12.16
CA PHE A 23 -0.31 15.83 -11.89
C PHE A 23 1.04 15.78 -12.62
N GLY A 24 1.09 16.07 -13.91
CA GLY A 24 2.32 15.96 -14.71
C GLY A 24 3.23 17.19 -14.65
N THR A 25 4.47 17.05 -15.12
CA THR A 25 5.43 18.16 -15.14
C THR A 25 5.02 19.30 -16.06
N THR A 26 4.60 18.96 -17.28
CA THR A 26 4.23 19.92 -18.31
C THR A 26 2.72 20.09 -18.40
N TYR A 27 1.98 18.99 -18.28
CA TYR A 27 0.54 18.96 -18.41
C TYR A 27 -0.07 18.11 -17.29
N SER A 28 -1.18 18.57 -16.74
CA SER A 28 -1.98 17.86 -15.76
C SER A 28 -3.42 17.68 -16.25
N GLY A 29 -4.11 16.69 -15.72
CA GLY A 29 -5.52 16.45 -16.04
C GLY A 29 -6.14 15.44 -15.09
N TYR A 30 -7.41 15.14 -15.34
CA TYR A 30 -8.13 14.13 -14.57
C TYR A 30 -9.03 13.28 -15.45
N ALA A 31 -9.34 12.09 -14.96
CA ALA A 31 -10.27 11.14 -15.57
C ALA A 31 -11.01 10.40 -14.46
N TYR A 32 -12.16 9.84 -14.76
CA TYR A 32 -12.93 9.08 -13.78
C TYR A 32 -13.71 7.94 -14.42
N SER A 33 -14.08 6.95 -13.63
CA SER A 33 -15.14 6.00 -13.99
C SER A 33 -15.95 5.63 -12.74
N PHE A 34 -17.13 5.06 -12.97
CA PHE A 34 -17.99 4.60 -11.89
C PHE A 34 -17.57 3.20 -11.45
N TYR A 35 -17.73 2.88 -10.16
CA TYR A 35 -17.42 1.54 -9.62
C TYR A 35 -18.14 0.40 -10.34
N GLN A 36 -19.32 0.68 -10.91
CA GLN A 36 -20.12 -0.29 -11.66
C GLN A 36 -19.56 -0.59 -13.05
N ASP A 37 -18.77 0.31 -13.63
CA ASP A 37 -18.19 0.15 -14.98
C ASP A 37 -16.76 0.72 -15.05
N PRO A 38 -15.77 0.01 -14.48
CA PRO A 38 -14.39 0.48 -14.38
C PRO A 38 -13.75 0.81 -15.74
N LEU A 39 -14.13 0.10 -16.80
CA LEU A 39 -13.54 0.24 -18.14
C LEU A 39 -14.09 1.44 -18.92
N LYS A 40 -15.26 1.96 -18.54
CA LYS A 40 -15.84 3.17 -19.13
C LYS A 40 -15.25 4.43 -18.51
N ILE A 41 -14.04 4.74 -18.94
CA ILE A 41 -13.26 5.88 -18.43
C ILE A 41 -13.67 7.16 -19.16
N PHE A 42 -14.11 8.15 -18.40
CA PHE A 42 -14.46 9.47 -18.88
C PHE A 42 -13.27 10.42 -18.73
N CYS A 43 -12.89 11.06 -19.83
CA CYS A 43 -12.01 12.23 -19.87
C CYS A 43 -12.88 13.42 -20.33
N PRO A 44 -13.72 13.97 -19.44
CA PRO A 44 -14.81 14.86 -19.85
C PRO A 44 -14.33 16.23 -20.35
N GLN A 45 -13.06 16.55 -20.12
CA GLN A 45 -12.53 17.90 -20.31
C GLN A 45 -11.81 18.07 -21.62
N THR A 46 -12.20 19.12 -22.34
CA THR A 46 -11.44 19.66 -23.46
C THR A 46 -11.00 21.07 -23.09
N TRP A 47 -9.72 21.22 -22.75
CA TRP A 47 -9.10 22.52 -22.58
C TRP A 47 -8.60 23.05 -23.93
N PHE A 48 -8.73 24.35 -24.16
CA PHE A 48 -8.37 24.97 -25.43
C PHE A 48 -7.11 25.83 -25.28
N ALA A 49 -6.11 25.56 -26.12
CA ALA A 49 -4.85 26.30 -26.15
C ALA A 49 -4.95 27.53 -27.09
N GLY A 50 -4.75 28.73 -26.53
CA GLY A 50 -4.62 29.99 -27.28
C GLY A 50 -5.85 30.39 -28.12
N GLU A 51 -5.67 31.37 -29.02
CA GLU A 51 -6.72 31.87 -29.93
C GLU A 51 -7.11 30.87 -31.03
N GLY A 52 -6.36 29.77 -31.19
CA GLY A 52 -6.54 28.78 -32.25
C GLY A 52 -7.43 27.58 -31.92
N ASN A 53 -8.08 27.54 -30.75
CA ASN A 53 -8.97 26.45 -30.31
C ASN A 53 -8.36 25.04 -30.42
N LEU A 54 -7.05 24.87 -30.16
CA LEU A 54 -6.46 23.53 -30.13
C LEU A 54 -6.97 22.78 -28.88
N ALA A 55 -7.82 21.77 -29.10
CA ALA A 55 -8.40 20.93 -28.07
C ALA A 55 -7.33 20.03 -27.42
N SER A 56 -7.30 19.97 -26.09
CA SER A 56 -6.45 19.07 -25.32
C SER A 56 -7.21 18.47 -24.13
N LEU A 57 -7.01 17.17 -23.89
CA LEU A 57 -7.57 16.45 -22.74
C LEU A 57 -6.72 16.63 -21.46
N LYS A 58 -5.70 17.50 -21.49
CA LYS A 58 -4.92 17.96 -20.35
C LYS A 58 -4.67 19.47 -20.46
N THR A 59 -4.27 20.11 -19.37
CA THR A 59 -3.93 21.54 -19.33
C THR A 59 -2.52 21.74 -18.81
N PRO A 60 -1.77 22.80 -19.20
CA PRO A 60 -0.43 23.04 -18.70
C PRO A 60 -0.36 23.08 -17.17
N THR A 61 0.68 22.53 -16.58
CA THR A 61 0.90 22.60 -15.13
C THR A 61 1.48 23.98 -14.76
N CYS A 62 0.59 24.98 -14.76
CA CYS A 62 0.90 26.39 -14.52
C CYS A 62 -0.11 26.99 -13.53
N LEU A 63 0.39 27.68 -12.51
CA LEU A 63 -0.41 28.34 -11.47
C LEU A 63 -0.16 29.84 -11.49
N LEU A 64 -1.23 30.64 -11.52
CA LEU A 64 -1.18 32.08 -11.34
C LEU A 64 -1.88 32.44 -10.02
N LEU A 65 -1.20 33.24 -9.20
CA LEU A 65 -1.73 33.78 -7.95
C LEU A 65 -1.78 35.30 -8.00
N ASN A 66 -2.76 35.85 -7.29
CA ASN A 66 -2.91 37.28 -7.07
C ASN A 66 -1.78 37.85 -6.20
N PRO A 67 -1.62 39.18 -6.13
CA PRO A 67 -0.61 39.81 -5.27
C PRO A 67 -0.75 39.49 -3.78
N ASP A 68 -1.97 39.23 -3.31
CA ASP A 68 -2.29 38.76 -1.96
C ASP A 68 -2.04 37.25 -1.75
N ARG A 69 -1.48 36.57 -2.76
CA ARG A 69 -1.18 35.13 -2.82
C ARG A 69 -2.41 34.23 -2.94
N SER A 70 -3.60 34.77 -3.12
CA SER A 70 -4.80 33.96 -3.37
C SER A 70 -4.72 33.29 -4.75
N PHE A 71 -5.38 32.15 -4.89
CA PHE A 71 -5.56 31.49 -6.18
C PHE A 71 -6.24 32.46 -7.19
N HIS A 72 -5.66 32.61 -8.38
CA HIS A 72 -6.31 33.32 -9.50
C HIS A 72 -6.77 32.33 -10.56
N SER A 73 -5.85 31.52 -11.11
CA SER A 73 -6.17 30.57 -12.17
C SER A 73 -5.10 29.50 -12.33
N PHE A 74 -5.46 28.40 -13.00
CA PHE A 74 -4.56 27.31 -13.38
C PHE A 74 -4.60 27.05 -14.90
N GLY A 75 -3.61 26.35 -15.44
CA GLY A 75 -3.63 25.88 -16.82
C GLY A 75 -3.47 26.97 -17.88
N TYR A 76 -4.09 26.77 -19.04
CA TYR A 76 -4.07 27.75 -20.14
C TYR A 76 -4.59 29.13 -19.71
N THR A 77 -5.56 29.20 -18.80
CA THR A 77 -6.09 30.47 -18.28
C THR A 77 -5.02 31.24 -17.51
N ALA A 78 -4.27 30.56 -16.64
CA ALA A 78 -3.13 31.15 -15.92
C ALA A 78 -2.07 31.66 -16.88
N GLU A 79 -1.73 30.83 -17.85
CA GLU A 79 -0.72 31.13 -18.85
C GLU A 79 -1.11 32.35 -19.71
N ASN A 80 -2.33 32.39 -20.25
CA ASN A 80 -2.83 33.50 -21.06
C ASN A 80 -2.96 34.80 -20.25
N LYS A 81 -3.52 34.72 -19.03
CA LYS A 81 -3.67 35.88 -18.16
C LYS A 81 -2.31 36.48 -17.79
N TYR A 82 -1.31 35.67 -17.49
CA TYR A 82 0.01 36.16 -17.14
C TYR A 82 0.69 36.87 -18.33
N VAL A 83 0.52 36.37 -19.56
CA VAL A 83 1.00 37.08 -20.76
C VAL A 83 0.30 38.41 -20.97
N TYR A 84 -1.02 38.47 -20.77
CA TYR A 84 -1.76 39.73 -20.81
C TYR A 84 -1.29 40.72 -19.73
N LEU A 85 -1.08 40.25 -18.50
CA LEU A 85 -0.52 41.09 -17.43
C LEU A 85 0.90 41.56 -17.78
N ALA A 86 1.67 40.76 -18.51
CA ALA A 86 2.99 41.12 -18.96
C ALA A 86 2.96 42.20 -20.06
N SER A 87 2.02 42.15 -21.00
CA SER A 87 1.83 43.21 -22.00
C SER A 87 1.40 44.54 -21.38
N GLU A 88 0.70 44.50 -20.25
CA GLU A 88 0.26 45.69 -19.49
C GLU A 88 1.28 46.16 -18.44
N GLY A 89 2.42 45.48 -18.29
CA GLY A 89 3.42 45.80 -17.28
C GLY A 89 3.01 45.52 -15.82
N LYS A 90 1.92 44.80 -15.58
CA LYS A 90 1.35 44.51 -14.25
C LYS A 90 1.73 43.13 -13.67
N HIS A 91 2.41 42.31 -14.46
CA HIS A 91 2.75 40.93 -14.09
C HIS A 91 3.65 40.81 -12.84
N GLN A 92 4.43 41.84 -12.50
CA GLN A 92 5.37 41.81 -11.38
C GLN A 92 4.69 41.68 -10.02
N ASP A 93 3.44 42.12 -9.89
CA ASP A 93 2.66 42.01 -8.65
C ASP A 93 2.13 40.57 -8.43
N TYR A 94 2.00 39.78 -9.50
CA TYR A 94 1.42 38.43 -9.50
C TYR A 94 2.47 37.34 -9.41
N PHE A 95 2.12 36.16 -8.90
CA PHE A 95 3.04 35.01 -8.85
C PHE A 95 2.68 34.00 -9.94
N PHE A 96 3.64 33.67 -10.81
CA PHE A 96 3.42 32.69 -11.89
C PHE A 96 4.40 31.52 -11.81
N PHE A 97 3.88 30.36 -11.47
CA PHE A 97 4.62 29.11 -11.38
C PHE A 97 4.34 28.25 -12.61
N SER A 98 5.39 27.70 -13.21
CA SER A 98 5.28 26.77 -14.34
C SER A 98 6.38 25.71 -14.24
N ARG A 99 6.10 24.47 -14.63
CA ARG A 99 7.08 23.36 -14.65
C ARG A 99 7.73 23.06 -13.29
N PHE A 100 7.07 23.42 -12.20
CA PHE A 100 7.60 23.32 -10.83
C PHE A 100 7.50 21.91 -10.22
N LYS A 101 6.75 20.97 -10.83
CA LYS A 101 6.75 19.54 -10.40
C LYS A 101 8.17 18.99 -10.36
N MET A 102 8.98 19.48 -11.29
CA MET A 102 10.35 19.06 -11.44
C MET A 102 11.14 19.30 -10.16
N ASP A 103 11.04 20.42 -9.44
CA ASP A 103 11.83 20.65 -8.21
C ASP A 103 11.88 19.48 -7.21
N LEU A 104 10.83 18.65 -7.12
CA LEU A 104 10.77 17.41 -6.31
C LEU A 104 11.77 16.31 -6.72
N HIS A 105 12.25 16.31 -7.96
CA HIS A 105 13.22 15.35 -8.46
C HIS A 105 14.67 15.71 -8.07
N TRP A 106 15.01 17.00 -8.02
CA TRP A 106 16.37 17.48 -7.73
C TRP A 106 16.58 17.83 -6.26
N LYS A 107 15.51 18.23 -5.57
CA LYS A 107 15.56 18.67 -4.18
C LYS A 107 14.82 17.67 -3.31
N ASP A 108 15.40 17.32 -2.18
CA ASP A 108 14.69 16.61 -1.12
C ASP A 108 13.75 17.60 -0.44
N MET A 109 12.59 17.83 -1.05
CA MET A 109 11.67 18.88 -0.64
C MET A 109 10.98 18.50 0.67
N GLN A 110 11.22 19.34 1.67
CA GLN A 110 10.56 19.28 2.96
C GLN A 110 9.35 20.23 2.99
N HIS A 111 8.57 20.19 4.07
CA HIS A 111 7.34 20.97 4.19
C HIS A 111 7.57 22.50 4.10
N ASP A 112 8.74 22.95 4.55
CA ASP A 112 9.22 24.33 4.58
C ASP A 112 9.99 24.75 3.31
N SER A 113 10.11 23.86 2.31
CA SER A 113 10.81 24.18 1.07
C SER A 113 10.08 25.28 0.29
N GLU A 114 10.84 26.21 -0.28
CA GLU A 114 10.31 27.29 -1.12
C GLU A 114 10.43 26.96 -2.61
N LEU A 115 9.42 27.39 -3.38
CA LEU A 115 9.45 27.43 -4.84
C LEU A 115 9.57 28.86 -5.33
N LYS A 116 10.39 29.06 -6.35
CA LYS A 116 10.50 30.33 -7.06
C LYS A 116 9.56 30.37 -8.25
N ASP A 117 8.85 31.47 -8.39
CA ASP A 117 8.06 31.77 -9.57
C ASP A 117 8.97 32.19 -10.75
N ILE A 118 8.37 32.44 -11.93
CA ILE A 118 9.14 32.83 -13.12
C ILE A 118 9.85 34.18 -13.00
N SER A 119 9.45 35.04 -12.06
CA SER A 119 10.11 36.32 -11.77
C SER A 119 11.20 36.21 -10.69
N GLY A 120 11.26 35.07 -9.98
CA GLY A 120 12.21 34.78 -8.90
C GLY A 120 11.64 34.95 -7.49
N LYS A 121 10.37 35.30 -7.34
CA LYS A 121 9.69 35.43 -6.03
C LYS A 121 9.43 34.05 -5.42
N SER A 122 9.62 33.91 -4.12
CA SER A 122 9.41 32.64 -3.40
C SER A 122 8.02 32.52 -2.76
N LEU A 123 7.48 31.30 -2.75
CA LEU A 123 6.37 30.88 -1.88
C LEU A 123 6.62 29.46 -1.33
N PRO A 124 5.95 29.06 -0.22
CA PRO A 124 6.02 27.69 0.25
C PRO A 124 5.58 26.71 -0.85
N ALA A 125 6.42 25.70 -1.12
CA ALA A 125 6.20 24.73 -2.17
C ALA A 125 4.88 24.00 -1.99
N ILE A 126 4.57 23.61 -0.75
CA ILE A 126 3.36 22.86 -0.42
C ILE A 126 2.09 23.61 -0.81
N ASP A 127 2.10 24.94 -0.75
CA ASP A 127 0.95 25.79 -1.11
C ASP A 127 0.72 25.79 -2.63
N VAL A 128 1.78 25.93 -3.41
CA VAL A 128 1.73 25.92 -4.88
C VAL A 128 1.19 24.58 -5.39
N PHE A 129 1.68 23.47 -4.85
CA PHE A 129 1.18 22.13 -5.22
C PHE A 129 -0.25 21.90 -4.74
N ALA A 130 -0.57 22.26 -3.49
CA ALA A 130 -1.93 22.09 -2.94
C ALA A 130 -2.97 22.87 -3.73
N MET A 131 -2.73 24.15 -4.03
CA MET A 131 -3.65 24.97 -4.84
C MET A 131 -3.85 24.40 -6.26
N SER A 132 -2.80 23.82 -6.85
CA SER A 132 -2.88 23.21 -8.17
C SER A 132 -3.69 21.90 -8.17
N ILE A 133 -3.48 21.04 -7.16
CA ILE A 133 -4.25 19.81 -6.97
C ILE A 133 -5.71 20.14 -6.63
N GLN A 134 -5.92 21.15 -5.78
CA GLN A 134 -7.24 21.63 -5.39
C GLN A 134 -8.03 22.08 -6.62
N TYR A 135 -7.42 22.84 -7.53
CA TYR A 135 -8.08 23.23 -8.78
C TYR A 135 -8.54 22.01 -9.60
N LEU A 136 -7.70 21.00 -9.78
CA LEU A 136 -8.07 19.79 -10.53
C LEU A 136 -9.22 19.03 -9.85
N ARG A 137 -9.16 18.89 -8.52
CA ARG A 137 -10.22 18.29 -7.71
C ARG A 137 -11.53 19.06 -7.86
N ASP A 138 -11.51 20.37 -7.65
CA ASP A 138 -12.71 21.22 -7.68
C ASP A 138 -13.35 21.23 -9.07
N HIS A 139 -12.52 21.30 -10.11
CA HIS A 139 -12.97 21.23 -11.49
C HIS A 139 -13.59 19.87 -11.84
N LEU A 140 -13.07 18.77 -11.30
CA LEU A 140 -13.69 17.44 -11.43
C LEU A 140 -15.04 17.40 -10.71
N VAL A 141 -15.09 17.82 -9.46
CA VAL A 141 -16.31 17.81 -8.64
C VAL A 141 -17.41 18.64 -9.28
N GLN A 142 -17.08 19.84 -9.75
CA GLN A 142 -18.01 20.68 -10.51
C GLN A 142 -18.56 19.94 -11.73
N THR A 143 -17.70 19.28 -12.50
CA THR A 143 -18.11 18.52 -13.70
C THR A 143 -19.05 17.35 -13.36
N LEU A 144 -18.80 16.65 -12.25
CA LEU A 144 -19.64 15.55 -11.80
C LEU A 144 -21.01 16.06 -11.31
N ASN A 145 -21.03 17.19 -10.61
CA ASN A 145 -22.25 17.85 -10.13
C ASN A 145 -23.12 18.35 -11.30
N GLU A 146 -22.53 19.00 -12.30
CA GLU A 146 -23.23 19.47 -13.50
C GLU A 146 -23.89 18.32 -14.29
N ARG A 147 -23.33 17.11 -14.20
CA ARG A 147 -23.88 15.90 -14.80
C ARG A 147 -24.90 15.18 -13.93
N GLY A 148 -25.16 15.65 -12.70
CA GLY A 148 -26.03 15.00 -11.72
C GLY A 148 -25.51 13.65 -11.24
N THR A 149 -24.20 13.42 -11.30
CA THR A 149 -23.57 12.10 -11.06
C THR A 149 -23.02 11.91 -9.66
N LEU A 150 -22.94 12.97 -8.85
CA LEU A 150 -22.38 12.94 -7.50
C LEU A 150 -23.32 13.63 -6.52
N ALA A 151 -23.54 13.01 -5.37
CA ALA A 151 -24.29 13.60 -4.27
C ALA A 151 -23.34 14.20 -3.21
N ASP A 152 -22.16 13.60 -3.02
CA ASP A 152 -21.18 14.00 -2.01
C ASP A 152 -19.74 13.71 -2.46
N LEU A 153 -18.80 14.59 -2.08
CA LEU A 153 -17.35 14.49 -2.25
C LEU A 153 -16.77 13.26 -1.55
N SER A 154 -17.37 12.81 -0.44
CA SER A 154 -16.98 11.59 0.29
C SER A 154 -17.02 10.32 -0.59
N GLN A 155 -17.85 10.32 -1.64
CA GLN A 155 -18.08 9.18 -2.54
C GLN A 155 -17.03 9.03 -3.66
N ILE A 156 -15.98 9.86 -3.66
CA ILE A 156 -14.89 9.79 -4.66
C ILE A 156 -13.63 9.19 -4.04
N MET A 157 -13.12 8.13 -4.65
CA MET A 157 -11.75 7.66 -4.43
C MET A 157 -10.81 8.41 -5.39
N PHE A 158 -9.86 9.17 -4.85
CA PHE A 158 -8.85 9.89 -5.60
C PHE A 158 -7.56 9.07 -5.76
N VAL A 159 -7.10 8.97 -7.00
CA VAL A 159 -5.83 8.34 -7.39
C VAL A 159 -4.89 9.43 -7.88
N LEU A 160 -3.82 9.71 -7.15
CA LEU A 160 -2.81 10.68 -7.57
C LEU A 160 -1.59 9.96 -8.15
N THR A 161 -1.22 10.29 -9.39
CA THR A 161 -0.07 9.65 -10.06
C THR A 161 1.26 10.29 -9.67
N VAL A 162 2.28 9.45 -9.50
CA VAL A 162 3.65 9.88 -9.20
C VAL A 162 4.68 9.03 -9.98
N PRO A 163 5.82 9.61 -10.42
CA PRO A 163 6.86 8.86 -11.12
C PRO A 163 7.42 7.73 -10.26
N ALA A 164 7.71 6.58 -10.88
CA ALA A 164 8.25 5.42 -10.15
C ALA A 164 9.67 5.66 -9.62
N ILE A 165 10.45 6.55 -10.28
CA ILE A 165 11.81 6.87 -9.85
C ILE A 165 11.88 7.82 -8.65
N TRP A 166 10.77 8.38 -8.19
CA TRP A 166 10.78 9.35 -7.09
C TRP A 166 11.14 8.74 -5.74
N THR A 167 11.72 9.58 -4.88
CA THR A 167 12.06 9.22 -3.50
C THR A 167 10.80 9.15 -2.64
N GLU A 168 10.90 8.44 -1.51
CA GLU A 168 9.79 8.37 -0.54
C GLU A 168 9.43 9.76 0.02
N SER A 169 10.40 10.66 0.19
CA SER A 169 10.14 12.07 0.57
C SER A 169 9.27 12.81 -0.45
N ALA A 170 9.55 12.64 -1.75
CA ALA A 170 8.79 13.29 -2.82
C ALA A 170 7.34 12.75 -2.89
N LYS A 171 7.15 11.43 -2.73
CA LYS A 171 5.81 10.83 -2.66
C LYS A 171 5.02 11.33 -1.44
N LEU A 172 5.66 11.38 -0.27
CA LEU A 172 5.05 11.92 0.95
C LEU A 172 4.67 13.40 0.79
N PHE A 173 5.52 14.19 0.11
CA PHE A 173 5.23 15.59 -0.19
C PHE A 173 3.95 15.71 -1.06
N MET A 174 3.82 14.90 -2.11
CA MET A 174 2.61 14.89 -2.95
C MET A 174 1.36 14.49 -2.17
N ARG A 175 1.45 13.46 -1.31
CA ARG A 175 0.34 13.10 -0.42
C ARG A 175 -0.07 14.27 0.47
N LYS A 176 0.90 14.93 1.11
CA LYS A 176 0.62 16.11 1.96
C LYS A 176 0.01 17.27 1.17
N ALA A 177 0.46 17.49 -0.06
CA ALA A 177 -0.11 18.53 -0.93
C ALA A 177 -1.56 18.21 -1.29
N ALA A 178 -1.88 16.96 -1.58
CA ALA A 178 -3.25 16.51 -1.85
C ALA A 178 -4.16 16.59 -0.62
N VAL A 179 -3.66 16.22 0.56
CA VAL A 179 -4.40 16.40 1.82
C VAL A 179 -4.65 17.88 2.10
N LYS A 180 -3.65 18.74 1.92
CA LYS A 180 -3.81 20.20 2.04
C LYS A 180 -4.77 20.77 0.99
N ALA A 181 -4.86 20.15 -0.18
CA ALA A 181 -5.84 20.46 -1.22
C ALA A 181 -7.26 20.03 -0.84
N GLY A 182 -7.47 19.39 0.31
CA GLY A 182 -8.75 18.94 0.86
C GLY A 182 -9.22 17.59 0.32
N ILE A 183 -8.29 16.70 -0.05
CA ILE A 183 -8.60 15.28 -0.29
C ILE A 183 -8.30 14.52 1.01
N HIS A 184 -9.30 13.84 1.57
CA HIS A 184 -9.11 13.09 2.82
C HIS A 184 -8.13 11.92 2.64
N THR A 185 -7.42 11.56 3.71
CA THR A 185 -6.36 10.53 3.66
C THR A 185 -6.93 9.17 3.24
N GLU A 186 -8.15 8.89 3.68
CA GLU A 186 -8.93 7.67 3.46
C GLU A 186 -9.43 7.54 2.01
N GLN A 187 -9.58 8.68 1.32
CA GLN A 187 -10.00 8.76 -0.07
C GLN A 187 -8.82 8.84 -1.05
N LEU A 188 -7.57 8.84 -0.57
CA LEU A 188 -6.40 9.12 -1.41
C LEU A 188 -5.46 7.92 -1.49
N ILE A 189 -5.26 7.43 -2.71
CA ILE A 189 -4.21 6.48 -3.05
C ILE A 189 -3.20 7.09 -4.02
N LEU A 190 -1.93 6.69 -3.90
CA LEU A 190 -0.91 7.01 -4.90
C LEU A 190 -0.76 5.85 -5.87
N ALA A 191 -0.62 6.16 -7.17
CA ALA A 191 -0.32 5.20 -8.23
C ALA A 191 1.02 5.53 -8.89
N LEU A 192 1.86 4.52 -9.14
CA LEU A 192 3.08 4.73 -9.91
C LEU A 192 2.73 4.84 -11.40
N GLU A 193 3.21 5.90 -12.04
CA GLU A 193 2.89 6.23 -13.44
C GLU A 193 3.06 5.04 -14.42
N PRO A 194 4.20 4.29 -14.43
CA PRO A 194 4.34 3.17 -15.36
C PRO A 194 3.47 1.95 -15.00
N GLU A 195 3.12 1.73 -13.73
CA GLU A 195 2.17 0.67 -13.32
C GLU A 195 0.77 0.98 -13.84
N ALA A 196 0.31 2.22 -13.63
CA ALA A 196 -0.95 2.71 -14.15
C ALA A 196 -1.00 2.55 -15.68
N ALA A 197 0.00 3.05 -16.39
CA ALA A 197 0.05 2.95 -17.84
C ALA A 197 0.04 1.49 -18.33
N SER A 198 0.74 0.60 -17.63
CA SER A 198 0.73 -0.83 -17.91
C SER A 198 -0.67 -1.44 -17.80
N LEU A 199 -1.40 -1.14 -16.72
CA LEU A 199 -2.78 -1.62 -16.53
C LEU A 199 -3.71 -1.16 -17.65
N TYR A 200 -3.58 0.09 -18.09
CA TYR A 200 -4.34 0.58 -19.23
C TYR A 200 -4.02 -0.21 -20.51
N CYS A 201 -2.74 -0.37 -20.85
CA CYS A 201 -2.32 -1.12 -22.04
C CYS A 201 -2.80 -2.58 -22.01
N GLN A 202 -2.95 -3.19 -20.83
CA GLN A 202 -3.55 -4.51 -20.67
C GLN A 202 -5.04 -4.57 -21.04
N LYS A 203 -5.75 -3.45 -21.12
CA LYS A 203 -7.19 -3.38 -21.42
C LYS A 203 -7.55 -2.66 -22.73
N VAL A 204 -6.61 -1.96 -23.38
CA VAL A 204 -6.82 -1.23 -24.64
C VAL A 204 -7.14 -2.16 -25.84
N PRO A 205 -8.26 -2.01 -26.55
CA PRO A 205 -8.55 -2.75 -27.78
C PRO A 205 -7.43 -2.63 -28.84
N ASP A 206 -7.24 -3.68 -29.68
CA ASP A 206 -6.16 -3.70 -30.68
C ASP A 206 -6.26 -2.58 -31.73
N ASP A 207 -7.49 -2.21 -32.11
CA ASP A 207 -7.80 -1.10 -33.01
C ASP A 207 -7.51 0.29 -32.40
N HIS A 208 -7.28 0.35 -31.09
CA HIS A 208 -6.86 1.55 -30.37
C HIS A 208 -5.34 1.61 -30.14
N LEU A 209 -4.57 0.71 -30.76
CA LEU A 209 -3.12 0.76 -30.83
C LEU A 209 -2.66 1.38 -32.15
N SER A 210 -1.80 2.40 -32.05
CA SER A 210 -1.19 3.05 -33.23
C SER A 210 -0.08 2.19 -33.84
N PHE A 211 0.50 1.27 -33.05
CA PHE A 211 1.52 0.34 -33.49
C PHE A 211 1.59 -0.88 -32.55
N GLY A 212 1.85 -2.07 -33.09
CA GLY A 212 1.90 -3.33 -32.36
C GLY A 212 0.54 -4.03 -32.20
N THR A 213 0.52 -5.19 -31.53
CA THR A 213 -0.70 -5.95 -31.21
C THR A 213 -0.72 -6.32 -29.73
N SER A 214 -1.90 -6.39 -29.10
CA SER A 214 -2.03 -6.59 -27.66
C SER A 214 -1.62 -8.00 -27.19
N HIS A 215 -1.66 -9.01 -28.07
CA HIS A 215 -1.15 -10.35 -27.77
C HIS A 215 0.32 -10.32 -27.29
N LEU A 216 1.09 -9.31 -27.70
CA LEU A 216 2.49 -9.15 -27.31
C LEU A 216 2.70 -8.75 -25.84
N ILE A 217 1.64 -8.36 -25.14
CA ILE A 217 1.68 -7.95 -23.73
C ILE A 217 0.62 -8.65 -22.86
N ARG A 218 -0.35 -9.34 -23.47
CA ARG A 218 -1.50 -9.98 -22.79
C ARG A 218 -1.38 -11.49 -22.55
N SER A 219 -0.32 -12.13 -23.02
CA SER A 219 -0.12 -13.56 -22.76
C SER A 219 0.55 -13.77 -21.40
N PRO A 220 0.04 -14.67 -20.54
CA PRO A 220 0.68 -15.01 -19.28
C PRO A 220 2.16 -15.40 -19.45
N GLY A 221 2.99 -15.00 -18.49
CA GLY A 221 4.44 -15.19 -18.48
C GLY A 221 5.23 -14.24 -19.39
N VAL A 222 4.56 -13.36 -20.15
CA VAL A 222 5.26 -12.39 -21.01
C VAL A 222 5.85 -11.26 -20.16
N GLN A 223 7.13 -11.00 -20.41
CA GLN A 223 7.84 -9.83 -19.90
C GLN A 223 7.93 -8.74 -20.95
N TYR A 224 7.62 -7.51 -20.54
CA TYR A 224 7.69 -6.33 -21.39
C TYR A 224 8.22 -5.11 -20.63
N LEU A 225 8.82 -4.19 -21.37
CA LEU A 225 9.30 -2.91 -20.85
C LEU A 225 8.21 -1.86 -21.02
N VAL A 226 7.85 -1.16 -19.95
CA VAL A 226 7.06 0.07 -20.01
C VAL A 226 8.04 1.23 -19.99
N ALA A 227 8.01 2.09 -21.01
CA ALA A 227 8.75 3.33 -21.08
C ALA A 227 7.75 4.49 -21.07
N ASP A 228 7.57 5.08 -19.90
CA ASP A 228 6.76 6.27 -19.68
C ASP A 228 7.62 7.52 -19.85
N ILE A 229 7.48 8.17 -21.00
CA ILE A 229 8.30 9.28 -21.44
C ILE A 229 7.44 10.53 -21.42
N GLY A 230 7.41 11.19 -20.27
CA GLY A 230 6.57 12.35 -19.98
C GLY A 230 7.19 13.67 -20.45
N GLY A 231 6.72 14.77 -19.87
CA GLY A 231 7.30 16.09 -20.13
C GLY A 231 8.64 16.30 -19.40
N GLY A 232 8.73 15.82 -18.16
CA GLY A 232 9.88 16.06 -17.28
C GLY A 232 10.81 14.86 -17.14
N THR A 233 10.24 13.68 -16.89
CA THR A 233 10.97 12.44 -16.66
C THR A 233 10.69 11.41 -17.74
N ALA A 234 11.65 10.50 -17.91
CA ALA A 234 11.44 9.24 -18.59
C ALA A 234 11.64 8.12 -17.56
N ASP A 235 10.57 7.37 -17.28
CA ASP A 235 10.48 6.31 -16.29
C ASP A 235 10.36 4.95 -17.02
N PHE A 236 11.13 3.96 -16.56
CA PHE A 236 11.21 2.63 -17.18
C PHE A 236 10.97 1.55 -16.13
N SER A 237 10.01 0.67 -16.38
CA SER A 237 9.75 -0.51 -15.54
C SER A 237 9.60 -1.77 -16.38
N VAL A 238 10.08 -2.90 -15.87
CA VAL A 238 9.90 -4.21 -16.52
C VAL A 238 8.80 -4.95 -15.78
N HIS A 239 7.73 -5.28 -16.49
CA HIS A 239 6.58 -6.00 -15.94
C HIS A 239 6.47 -7.39 -16.54
N GLU A 240 5.94 -8.31 -15.74
CA GLU A 240 5.51 -9.64 -16.14
C GLU A 240 4.00 -9.78 -15.89
N LEU A 241 3.28 -10.34 -16.86
CA LEU A 241 1.89 -10.73 -16.68
C LEU A 241 1.82 -12.11 -16.03
N ASN A 242 1.28 -12.20 -14.83
CA ASN A 242 1.10 -13.44 -14.10
C ASN A 242 -0.07 -14.27 -14.69
N GLU A 243 -0.15 -15.56 -14.33
CA GLU A 243 -1.21 -16.46 -14.81
C GLU A 243 -2.63 -16.02 -14.43
N ASP A 244 -2.79 -15.33 -13.30
CA ASP A 244 -4.05 -14.78 -12.81
C ASP A 244 -4.43 -13.42 -13.45
N GLY A 245 -3.61 -12.93 -14.38
CA GLY A 245 -3.81 -11.65 -15.06
C GLY A 245 -3.31 -10.42 -14.28
N SER A 246 -2.68 -10.62 -13.11
CA SER A 246 -2.03 -9.55 -12.36
C SER A 246 -0.62 -9.24 -12.88
N LEU A 247 -0.01 -8.13 -12.44
CA LEU A 247 1.30 -7.67 -12.88
C LEU A 247 2.34 -7.72 -11.77
N SER A 248 3.53 -8.19 -12.10
CA SER A 248 4.71 -8.19 -11.23
C SER A 248 5.82 -7.31 -11.77
N GLU A 249 6.46 -6.51 -10.92
CA GLU A 249 7.72 -5.85 -11.28
C GLU A 249 8.87 -6.87 -11.30
N VAL A 250 9.60 -6.92 -12.41
CA VAL A 250 10.74 -7.84 -12.64
C VAL A 250 12.08 -7.11 -12.47
N HIS A 251 12.08 -5.80 -12.70
CA HIS A 251 13.25 -4.97 -12.50
C HIS A 251 12.85 -3.66 -11.85
N MET A 252 13.65 -3.25 -10.85
CA MET A 252 13.54 -1.96 -10.20
C MET A 252 13.42 -0.83 -11.24
N ALA A 253 12.41 0.02 -11.07
CA ALA A 253 12.21 1.17 -11.93
C ALA A 253 13.47 2.05 -12.06
N THR A 254 13.78 2.46 -13.29
CA THR A 254 14.91 3.32 -13.64
C THR A 254 14.42 4.51 -14.45
N GLY A 255 15.23 5.56 -14.60
CA GLY A 255 14.82 6.75 -15.34
C GLY A 255 15.65 7.98 -15.05
N GLY A 256 15.25 9.11 -15.63
CA GLY A 256 15.95 10.38 -15.47
C GLY A 256 15.28 11.56 -16.17
N PRO A 257 15.88 12.77 -16.06
CA PRO A 257 15.28 14.03 -16.49
C PRO A 257 15.55 14.36 -17.98
N TYR A 258 15.43 13.37 -18.88
CA TYR A 258 15.76 13.50 -20.31
C TYR A 258 14.52 13.32 -21.21
N ALA A 259 13.51 14.14 -20.98
CA ALA A 259 12.21 14.05 -21.65
C ALA A 259 11.87 15.34 -22.44
N GLY A 260 10.58 15.61 -22.68
CA GLY A 260 10.16 16.71 -23.57
C GLY A 260 10.65 18.12 -23.17
N THR A 261 10.88 18.37 -21.89
CA THR A 261 11.41 19.65 -21.36
C THR A 261 12.89 19.84 -21.67
N SER A 262 13.67 18.77 -21.80
CA SER A 262 15.09 18.84 -22.19
C SER A 262 15.27 19.40 -23.60
N VAL A 263 14.29 19.16 -24.49
CA VAL A 263 14.25 19.78 -25.83
C VAL A 263 14.02 21.29 -25.73
N ASP A 264 13.14 21.72 -24.81
CA ASP A 264 12.87 23.14 -24.58
C ASP A 264 14.08 23.86 -23.98
N GLU A 265 14.81 23.20 -23.08
CA GLU A 265 16.05 23.71 -22.51
C GLU A 265 17.15 23.86 -23.58
N ALA A 266 17.30 22.86 -24.46
CA ALA A 266 18.23 22.93 -25.59
C ALA A 266 17.86 24.10 -26.52
N TYR A 267 16.57 24.30 -26.77
CA TYR A 267 16.05 25.43 -27.55
C TYR A 267 16.36 26.79 -26.89
N LEU A 268 16.13 26.93 -25.59
CA LEU A 268 16.49 28.15 -24.85
C LEU A 268 18.00 28.41 -24.85
N LYS A 269 18.81 27.37 -24.68
CA LYS A 269 20.27 27.46 -24.72
C LYS A 269 20.78 27.90 -26.08
N LEU A 270 20.07 27.59 -27.16
CA LEU A 270 20.36 28.13 -28.49
C LEU A 270 20.23 29.66 -28.53
N PHE A 271 19.17 30.23 -27.96
CA PHE A 271 19.01 31.68 -27.86
C PHE A 271 20.08 32.32 -26.98
N GLN A 272 20.43 31.69 -25.85
CA GLN A 272 21.53 32.14 -24.99
C GLN A 272 22.88 32.11 -25.72
N THR A 273 23.11 31.10 -26.56
CA THR A 273 24.33 30.99 -27.37
C THR A 273 24.40 32.11 -28.39
N VAL A 274 23.31 32.35 -29.14
CA VAL A 274 23.25 33.36 -30.21
C VAL A 274 23.31 34.79 -29.68
N PHE A 275 22.53 35.10 -28.64
CA PHE A 275 22.35 36.46 -28.15
C PHE A 275 23.16 36.78 -26.87
N GLY A 276 23.59 35.76 -26.13
CA GLY A 276 24.30 35.85 -24.85
C GLY A 276 23.36 35.78 -23.66
N GLU A 277 23.75 35.03 -22.63
CA GLU A 277 22.98 34.77 -21.39
C GLU A 277 22.43 36.04 -20.73
N LYS A 278 23.29 37.02 -20.43
CA LYS A 278 22.90 38.33 -19.87
C LYS A 278 21.82 39.08 -20.66
N THR A 279 21.67 38.77 -21.94
CA THR A 279 20.64 39.35 -22.80
C THR A 279 19.31 38.68 -22.60
N MET A 280 19.34 37.36 -22.47
CA MET A 280 18.16 36.56 -22.22
C MET A 280 17.62 36.80 -20.80
N GLU A 281 18.51 37.00 -19.82
CA GLU A 281 18.15 37.48 -18.48
C GLU A 281 17.44 38.83 -18.54
N LYS A 282 18.04 39.81 -19.22
CA LYS A 282 17.41 41.13 -19.42
C LYS A 282 16.09 41.06 -20.17
N LEU A 283 15.95 40.15 -21.14
CA LEU A 283 14.68 39.94 -21.83
C LEU A 283 13.63 39.42 -20.85
N ARG A 284 13.97 38.42 -20.03
CA ARG A 284 13.08 37.88 -18.99
C ARG A 284 12.67 38.94 -17.96
N GLU A 285 13.60 39.79 -17.54
CA GLU A 285 13.34 40.84 -16.53
C GLU A 285 12.52 42.02 -17.08
N ASN A 286 12.85 42.50 -18.28
CA ASN A 286 12.28 43.75 -18.81
C ASN A 286 11.12 43.53 -19.79
N ASP A 287 11.01 42.35 -20.39
CA ASP A 287 9.99 42.01 -21.39
C ASP A 287 9.59 40.53 -21.28
N MET A 288 8.92 40.22 -20.17
CA MET A 288 8.43 38.87 -19.87
C MET A 288 7.47 38.33 -20.95
N MET A 289 6.69 39.21 -21.60
CA MET A 289 5.78 38.83 -22.66
C MET A 289 6.54 38.29 -23.88
N GLU A 290 7.55 39.02 -24.37
CA GLU A 290 8.39 38.56 -25.47
C GLU A 290 9.22 37.32 -25.08
N TYR A 291 9.66 37.21 -23.82
CA TYR A 291 10.33 36.01 -23.31
C TYR A 291 9.42 34.76 -23.37
N LEU A 292 8.18 34.86 -22.88
CA LEU A 292 7.21 33.77 -22.93
C LEU A 292 6.81 33.41 -24.36
N ALA A 293 6.77 34.38 -25.27
CA ALA A 293 6.50 34.15 -26.68
C ALA A 293 7.55 33.24 -27.34
N ILE A 294 8.84 33.35 -26.96
CA ILE A 294 9.89 32.43 -27.42
C ILE A 294 9.51 30.99 -27.05
N LEU A 295 9.16 30.75 -25.78
CA LEU A 295 8.83 29.42 -25.27
C LEU A 295 7.62 28.82 -25.98
N ARG A 296 6.52 29.58 -26.05
CA ARG A 296 5.25 29.11 -26.64
C ARG A 296 5.35 28.85 -28.14
N SER A 297 6.06 29.71 -28.87
CA SER A 297 6.15 29.61 -30.33
C SER A 297 6.89 28.37 -30.83
N PHE A 298 7.66 27.73 -29.94
CA PHE A 298 8.37 26.49 -30.21
C PHE A 298 7.58 25.24 -29.82
N GLU A 299 6.79 25.27 -28.75
CA GLU A 299 6.05 24.09 -28.26
C GLU A 299 5.19 23.42 -29.35
N SER A 300 4.44 24.20 -30.14
CA SER A 300 3.63 23.65 -31.23
C SER A 300 4.47 23.10 -32.39
N LYS A 301 5.61 23.75 -32.69
CA LYS A 301 6.51 23.34 -33.78
C LYS A 301 7.33 22.12 -33.42
N LYS A 302 7.71 21.97 -32.14
CA LYS A 302 8.39 20.80 -31.59
C LYS A 302 7.64 19.50 -31.89
N ARG A 303 6.31 19.53 -31.83
CA ARG A 303 5.43 18.37 -32.09
C ARG A 303 5.41 17.91 -33.56
N LEU A 304 5.82 18.78 -34.49
CA LEU A 304 5.84 18.49 -35.92
C LEU A 304 7.15 17.83 -36.39
N VAL A 305 8.16 17.74 -35.52
CA VAL A 305 9.49 17.25 -35.89
C VAL A 305 9.49 15.72 -36.04
N CYS A 306 9.96 15.23 -37.19
CA CYS A 306 10.19 13.82 -37.56
C CYS A 306 11.47 13.70 -38.43
N GLU A 307 11.86 12.49 -38.82
CA GLU A 307 13.00 12.23 -39.70
C GLU A 307 12.84 12.86 -41.09
N GLU A 308 11.64 12.85 -41.66
CA GLU A 308 11.36 13.47 -42.96
C GLU A 308 11.21 15.00 -42.88
N PHE A 309 11.22 15.56 -41.68
CA PHE A 309 11.08 17.00 -41.46
C PHE A 309 12.21 17.76 -42.18
N SER A 310 11.83 18.55 -43.17
CA SER A 310 12.74 19.22 -44.12
C SER A 310 12.51 20.73 -44.22
N GLU A 311 11.50 21.26 -43.54
CA GLU A 311 11.17 22.68 -43.54
C GLU A 311 11.91 23.46 -42.44
N ASN A 312 12.29 24.70 -42.75
CA ASN A 312 12.88 25.59 -41.76
C ASN A 312 11.84 25.99 -40.70
N VAL A 313 12.18 25.82 -39.41
CA VAL A 313 11.35 26.28 -38.30
C VAL A 313 11.55 27.78 -38.12
N SER A 314 10.49 28.56 -38.37
CA SER A 314 10.51 30.01 -38.23
C SER A 314 9.76 30.44 -36.97
N VAL A 315 10.38 31.24 -36.10
CA VAL A 315 9.73 31.83 -34.92
C VAL A 315 9.90 33.35 -34.94
N ASN A 316 8.95 34.05 -34.32
CA ASN A 316 9.04 35.49 -34.17
C ASN A 316 10.20 35.84 -33.22
N LEU A 317 11.00 36.82 -33.62
CA LEU A 317 12.11 37.32 -32.85
C LEU A 317 11.63 38.53 -32.04
N PRO A 318 11.70 38.49 -30.71
CA PRO A 318 11.50 39.63 -29.82
C PRO A 318 12.12 40.93 -30.32
N THR A 319 11.41 42.05 -30.18
CA THR A 319 11.83 43.39 -30.60
C THR A 319 13.17 43.78 -30.00
N MET A 320 13.43 43.39 -28.75
CA MET A 320 14.72 43.62 -28.10
C MET A 320 15.85 42.89 -28.85
N LEU A 321 15.63 41.61 -29.17
CA LEU A 321 16.61 40.77 -29.85
C LEU A 321 16.80 41.20 -31.31
N SER A 322 15.75 41.64 -32.00
CA SER A 322 15.83 42.18 -33.36
C SER A 322 16.61 43.49 -33.42
N LYS A 323 16.40 44.42 -32.46
CA LYS A 323 17.20 45.64 -32.31
C LYS A 323 18.67 45.31 -32.04
N ARG A 324 18.93 44.32 -31.19
CA ARG A 324 20.30 43.86 -30.90
C ARG A 324 20.97 43.23 -32.13
N LEU A 325 20.23 42.43 -32.90
CA LEU A 325 20.69 41.86 -34.16
C LEU A 325 21.11 42.95 -35.14
N LYS A 326 20.29 43.99 -35.32
CA LYS A 326 20.62 45.15 -36.16
C LYS A 326 21.88 45.88 -35.68
N LYS A 327 22.05 46.08 -34.37
CA LYS A 327 23.22 46.78 -33.79
C LYS A 327 24.52 45.96 -33.75
N LYS A 328 24.43 44.63 -33.61
CA LYS A 328 25.58 43.74 -33.37
C LYS A 328 25.69 42.58 -34.37
N SER A 329 25.18 42.75 -35.58
CA SER A 329 25.15 41.73 -36.63
C SER A 329 26.50 41.04 -36.87
N LYS A 330 27.59 41.82 -37.04
CA LYS A 330 28.95 41.27 -37.20
C LYS A 330 29.39 40.37 -36.04
N LYS A 331 29.04 40.75 -34.80
CA LYS A 331 29.39 39.96 -33.60
C LYS A 331 28.55 38.68 -33.52
N ILE A 332 27.26 38.76 -33.84
CA ILE A 332 26.37 37.59 -33.85
C ILE A 332 26.79 36.60 -34.95
N ASN A 333 27.10 37.08 -36.16
CA ASN A 333 27.62 36.22 -37.22
C ASN A 333 28.95 35.55 -36.81
N LYS A 334 29.86 36.27 -36.15
CA LYS A 334 31.08 35.67 -35.59
C LYS A 334 30.78 34.57 -34.56
N VAL A 335 29.75 34.73 -33.73
CA VAL A 335 29.30 33.70 -32.78
C VAL A 335 28.71 32.49 -33.52
N LEU A 336 27.85 32.72 -34.52
CA LEU A 336 27.31 31.64 -35.33
C LEU A 336 28.42 30.81 -35.99
N ASN A 337 29.42 31.48 -36.59
CA ASN A 337 30.55 30.80 -37.22
C ASN A 337 31.41 30.07 -36.18
N GLY A 338 31.70 30.71 -35.04
CA GLY A 338 32.48 30.10 -33.95
C GLY A 338 31.81 28.89 -33.28
N CYS A 339 30.48 28.78 -33.37
CA CYS A 339 29.70 27.65 -32.86
C CYS A 339 29.27 26.66 -33.95
N GLY A 340 29.69 26.84 -35.20
CA GLY A 340 29.28 25.96 -36.31
C GLY A 340 27.79 26.04 -36.68
N LEU A 341 27.13 27.15 -36.35
CA LEU A 341 25.70 27.40 -36.62
C LEU A 341 25.48 28.25 -37.89
N GLU A 342 26.54 28.60 -38.60
CA GLU A 342 26.47 29.29 -39.90
C GLU A 342 25.66 28.46 -40.90
N GLY A 343 24.74 29.09 -41.63
CA GLY A 343 23.82 28.40 -42.55
C GLY A 343 22.69 27.61 -41.87
N SER A 344 22.83 27.25 -40.59
CA SER A 344 21.78 26.58 -39.81
C SER A 344 20.81 27.54 -39.13
N ILE A 345 21.25 28.78 -38.89
CA ILE A 345 20.40 29.87 -38.40
C ILE A 345 20.42 31.02 -39.42
N SER A 346 19.24 31.50 -39.78
CA SER A 346 19.09 32.70 -40.59
C SER A 346 18.07 33.66 -39.97
N PHE A 347 18.21 34.94 -40.32
CA PHE A 347 17.33 36.00 -39.85
C PHE A 347 16.67 36.67 -41.05
N HIS A 348 15.34 36.77 -41.02
CA HIS A 348 14.57 37.50 -42.01
C HIS A 348 13.52 38.34 -41.31
N ASP A 349 13.53 39.65 -41.59
CA ASP A 349 12.70 40.66 -40.93
C ASP A 349 12.80 40.62 -39.40
N ASN A 350 11.72 40.21 -38.74
CA ASN A 350 11.58 40.00 -37.30
C ASN A 350 11.42 38.52 -36.95
N LYS A 351 11.98 37.61 -37.76
CA LYS A 351 11.94 36.16 -37.52
C LYS A 351 13.34 35.56 -37.50
N ILE A 352 13.52 34.58 -36.64
CA ILE A 352 14.68 33.68 -36.64
C ILE A 352 14.23 32.33 -37.21
N LYS A 353 14.95 31.86 -38.22
CA LYS A 353 14.72 30.57 -38.88
C LYS A 353 15.83 29.60 -38.50
N PHE A 354 15.43 28.39 -38.15
CA PHE A 354 16.32 27.28 -37.83
C PHE A 354 16.22 26.21 -38.90
N SER A 355 17.36 25.67 -39.31
CA SER A 355 17.41 24.55 -40.24
C SER A 355 16.78 23.29 -39.62
N PRO A 356 16.23 22.39 -40.44
CA PRO A 356 15.68 21.13 -39.96
C PRO A 356 16.70 20.30 -39.18
N CYS A 357 17.95 20.28 -39.66
CA CYS A 357 19.06 19.56 -39.01
C CYS A 357 19.33 20.09 -37.61
N LEU A 358 19.39 21.42 -37.44
CA LEU A 358 19.59 22.04 -36.14
C LEU A 358 18.43 21.76 -35.18
N ILE A 359 17.18 21.83 -35.65
CA ILE A 359 16.02 21.54 -34.81
C ILE A 359 16.00 20.08 -34.35
N LYS A 360 16.27 19.13 -35.25
CA LYS A 360 16.40 17.70 -34.88
C LYS A 360 17.49 17.50 -33.82
N SER A 361 18.61 18.23 -33.93
CA SER A 361 19.71 18.10 -32.97
C SER A 361 19.33 18.46 -31.54
N LEU A 362 18.28 19.26 -31.32
CA LEU A 362 17.76 19.59 -29.98
C LEU A 362 17.20 18.36 -29.25
N PHE A 363 16.82 17.32 -29.99
CA PHE A 363 16.31 16.05 -29.45
C PHE A 363 17.41 15.05 -29.14
N ASN A 364 18.65 15.28 -29.58
CA ASN A 364 19.73 14.30 -29.44
C ASN A 364 19.97 13.92 -27.97
N HIS A 365 20.06 14.90 -27.08
CA HIS A 365 20.30 14.64 -25.66
C HIS A 365 19.20 13.75 -25.04
N PRO A 366 17.91 14.10 -25.14
CA PRO A 366 16.87 13.24 -24.58
C PRO A 366 16.78 11.86 -25.24
N ILE A 367 16.88 11.79 -26.58
CA ILE A 367 16.82 10.51 -27.31
C ILE A 367 17.98 9.58 -26.91
N CYS A 368 19.21 10.10 -26.81
CA CYS A 368 20.36 9.31 -26.41
C CYS A 368 20.19 8.75 -24.98
N GLY A 369 19.71 9.57 -24.03
CA GLY A 369 19.46 9.13 -22.66
C GLY A 369 18.41 8.02 -22.59
N ILE A 370 17.32 8.16 -23.35
CA ILE A 370 16.25 7.13 -23.44
C ILE A 370 16.80 5.84 -24.07
N LEU A 371 17.52 5.95 -25.19
CA LEU A 371 18.12 4.79 -25.87
C LEU A 371 19.07 4.02 -24.97
N GLU A 372 19.95 4.72 -24.26
CA GLU A 372 20.91 4.10 -23.34
C GLU A 372 20.20 3.31 -22.24
N GLN A 373 19.16 3.87 -21.61
CA GLN A 373 18.40 3.15 -20.59
C GLN A 373 17.69 1.91 -21.14
N ILE A 374 17.00 2.04 -22.27
CA ILE A 374 16.28 0.91 -22.86
C ILE A 374 17.29 -0.20 -23.22
N GLN A 375 18.40 0.14 -23.87
CA GLN A 375 19.44 -0.84 -24.21
C GLN A 375 20.07 -1.49 -22.96
N ASN A 376 20.27 -0.73 -21.88
CA ASN A 376 20.74 -1.26 -20.60
C ASN A 376 19.78 -2.29 -20.00
N LEU A 377 18.47 -2.02 -20.04
CA LEU A 377 17.44 -2.93 -19.54
C LEU A 377 17.30 -4.17 -20.42
N LEU A 378 17.31 -4.02 -21.74
CA LEU A 378 17.24 -5.14 -22.69
C LEU A 378 18.44 -6.07 -22.58
N ARG A 379 19.64 -5.55 -22.26
CA ARG A 379 20.83 -6.37 -21.97
C ARG A 379 20.71 -7.19 -20.69
N LYS A 380 19.99 -6.68 -19.69
CA LYS A 380 19.77 -7.38 -18.41
C LYS A 380 18.61 -8.37 -18.48
N HIS A 381 17.66 -8.16 -19.39
CA HIS A 381 16.42 -8.92 -19.52
C HIS A 381 16.17 -9.32 -20.98
N GLU A 382 16.88 -10.35 -21.45
CA GLU A 382 16.80 -10.81 -22.84
C GLU A 382 15.40 -11.29 -23.24
N ALA A 383 14.63 -11.78 -22.25
CA ALA A 383 13.25 -12.26 -22.41
C ALA A 383 12.25 -11.17 -22.85
N ILE A 384 12.58 -9.89 -22.67
CA ILE A 384 11.72 -8.78 -23.10
C ILE A 384 11.63 -8.78 -24.62
N LYS A 385 10.44 -9.04 -25.17
CA LYS A 385 10.17 -8.98 -26.61
C LYS A 385 9.52 -7.67 -27.03
N SER A 386 8.85 -7.00 -26.09
CA SER A 386 7.99 -5.87 -26.38
C SER A 386 8.26 -4.67 -25.48
N ILE A 387 8.11 -3.48 -26.05
CA ILE A 387 8.32 -2.19 -25.38
C ILE A 387 7.07 -1.34 -25.56
N ILE A 388 6.42 -1.00 -24.46
CA ILE A 388 5.27 -0.10 -24.44
C ILE A 388 5.79 1.34 -24.35
N LEU A 389 5.41 2.22 -25.29
CA LEU A 389 5.71 3.65 -25.23
C LEU A 389 4.47 4.44 -24.79
N VAL A 390 4.58 5.11 -23.65
CA VAL A 390 3.52 5.94 -23.04
C VAL A 390 4.10 7.28 -22.58
N GLY A 391 3.22 8.21 -22.18
CA GLY A 391 3.62 9.55 -21.77
C GLY A 391 3.62 10.55 -22.93
N GLY A 392 3.51 11.84 -22.61
CA GLY A 392 3.28 12.88 -23.62
C GLY A 392 4.41 13.08 -24.62
N PHE A 393 5.67 12.77 -24.26
CA PHE A 393 6.78 12.88 -25.20
C PHE A 393 6.89 11.66 -26.12
N SER A 394 6.28 10.53 -25.76
CA SER A 394 6.11 9.38 -26.65
C SER A 394 5.23 9.66 -27.88
N GLU A 395 4.52 10.80 -27.92
CA GLU A 395 3.82 11.29 -29.12
C GLU A 395 4.80 11.83 -30.19
N SER A 396 6.06 12.11 -29.83
CA SER A 396 7.06 12.61 -30.77
C SER A 396 7.40 11.56 -31.83
N ARG A 397 7.11 11.88 -33.10
CA ARG A 397 7.44 11.01 -34.25
C ARG A 397 8.95 10.77 -34.35
N LEU A 398 9.76 11.82 -34.20
CA LEU A 398 11.22 11.70 -34.22
C LEU A 398 11.73 10.73 -33.14
N LEU A 399 11.21 10.80 -31.92
CA LEU A 399 11.57 9.86 -30.85
C LEU A 399 11.21 8.42 -31.25
N GLN A 400 9.97 8.19 -31.68
CA GLN A 400 9.53 6.85 -32.08
C GLN A 400 10.38 6.27 -33.22
N GLU A 401 10.68 7.08 -34.24
CA GLU A 401 11.52 6.71 -35.38
C GLU A 401 12.93 6.34 -34.93
N LYS A 402 13.57 7.18 -34.10
CA LYS A 402 14.91 6.89 -33.57
C LYS A 402 14.98 5.65 -32.68
N LEU A 403 13.97 5.43 -31.84
CA LEU A 403 13.91 4.22 -31.02
C LEU A 403 13.77 2.96 -31.89
N LYS A 404 12.87 2.97 -32.88
CA LYS A 404 12.67 1.85 -33.82
C LYS A 404 13.89 1.62 -34.72
N GLU A 405 14.59 2.69 -35.10
CA GLU A 405 15.83 2.62 -35.87
C GLU A 405 16.93 1.89 -35.08
N ASN A 406 17.11 2.24 -33.81
CA ASN A 406 18.26 1.80 -33.00
C ASN A 406 18.00 0.53 -32.17
N ILE A 407 16.74 0.16 -31.92
CA ILE A 407 16.38 -1.03 -31.14
C ILE A 407 15.82 -2.10 -32.09
N LYS A 408 16.72 -2.88 -32.68
CA LYS A 408 16.37 -3.98 -33.61
C LYS A 408 15.89 -5.22 -32.86
N GLY A 409 14.98 -5.98 -33.47
CA GLY A 409 14.53 -7.28 -32.96
C GLY A 409 13.55 -7.22 -31.78
N LYS A 410 13.02 -6.03 -31.44
CA LYS A 410 11.99 -5.83 -30.42
C LYS A 410 10.76 -5.17 -31.05
N THR A 411 9.58 -5.42 -30.51
CA THR A 411 8.33 -4.85 -31.01
C THR A 411 7.84 -3.74 -30.10
N PHE A 412 7.53 -2.58 -30.68
CA PHE A 412 6.92 -1.49 -29.93
C PHE A 412 5.40 -1.66 -29.85
N VAL A 413 4.80 -1.26 -28.74
CA VAL A 413 3.35 -1.18 -28.54
C VAL A 413 3.02 0.25 -28.12
N ILE A 414 2.24 0.96 -28.94
CA ILE A 414 1.99 2.39 -28.73
C ILE A 414 0.48 2.64 -28.79
N PRO A 415 -0.20 2.97 -27.68
CA PRO A 415 -1.62 3.35 -27.71
C PRO A 415 -1.84 4.63 -28.54
N ASN A 416 -3.01 4.77 -29.19
CA ASN A 416 -3.35 5.97 -29.97
C ASN A 416 -3.24 7.27 -29.15
N GLU A 417 -3.60 7.19 -27.87
CA GLU A 417 -3.54 8.31 -26.92
C GLU A 417 -2.48 8.02 -25.85
N CYS A 418 -1.24 7.75 -26.27
CA CYS A 418 -0.17 7.35 -25.36
C CYS A 418 0.12 8.38 -24.24
N GLY A 419 -0.16 9.68 -24.48
CA GLY A 419 -0.11 10.75 -23.47
C GLY A 419 -1.19 10.67 -22.38
N LEU A 420 -2.23 9.86 -22.54
CA LEU A 420 -3.32 9.64 -21.57
C LEU A 420 -3.26 8.28 -20.88
N SER A 421 -2.35 7.39 -21.28
CA SER A 421 -2.27 6.02 -20.75
C SER A 421 -2.10 5.97 -19.23
N VAL A 422 -1.25 6.85 -18.67
CA VAL A 422 -1.04 6.98 -17.22
C VAL A 422 -2.35 7.38 -16.52
N LEU A 423 -3.00 8.43 -17.03
CA LEU A 423 -4.22 8.97 -16.43
C LEU A 423 -5.37 7.95 -16.45
N LYS A 424 -5.62 7.32 -17.60
CA LYS A 424 -6.66 6.28 -17.74
C LYS A 424 -6.31 5.04 -16.92
N GLY A 425 -5.03 4.66 -16.92
CA GLY A 425 -4.51 3.55 -16.13
C GLY A 425 -4.65 3.74 -14.62
N ALA A 426 -4.51 4.97 -14.14
CA ALA A 426 -4.66 5.31 -12.73
C ALA A 426 -6.11 5.15 -12.27
N VAL A 427 -7.09 5.41 -13.14
CA VAL A 427 -8.50 5.09 -12.85
C VAL A 427 -8.65 3.58 -12.63
N LEU A 428 -8.12 2.74 -13.53
CA LEU A 428 -8.16 1.29 -13.38
C LEU A 428 -7.41 0.81 -12.13
N TYR A 429 -6.28 1.44 -11.79
CA TYR A 429 -5.54 1.17 -10.57
C TYR A 429 -6.39 1.41 -9.32
N GLY A 430 -7.18 2.49 -9.26
CA GLY A 430 -8.04 2.77 -8.12
C GLY A 430 -9.19 1.78 -7.93
N HIS A 431 -9.69 1.18 -9.01
CA HIS A 431 -10.68 0.10 -8.93
C HIS A 431 -10.08 -1.20 -8.39
N SER A 432 -8.82 -1.49 -8.74
CA SER A 432 -8.15 -2.72 -8.34
C SER A 432 -6.65 -2.52 -8.10
N PRO A 433 -6.26 -1.93 -6.94
CA PRO A 433 -4.85 -1.67 -6.63
C PRO A 433 -4.01 -2.95 -6.53
N LEU A 434 -4.65 -4.09 -6.22
CA LEU A 434 -4.05 -5.42 -6.12
C LEU A 434 -3.77 -6.07 -7.48
N SER A 435 -4.13 -5.42 -8.59
CA SER A 435 -3.70 -5.85 -9.92
C SER A 435 -2.18 -5.76 -10.10
N ILE A 436 -1.48 -5.02 -9.24
CA ILE A 436 -0.03 -5.14 -9.05
C ILE A 436 0.21 -6.06 -7.86
N THR A 437 0.97 -7.14 -8.02
CA THR A 437 1.18 -8.15 -6.96
C THR A 437 2.54 -8.07 -6.31
N SER A 438 3.56 -7.59 -7.01
CA SER A 438 4.91 -7.45 -6.46
C SER A 438 5.69 -6.26 -7.00
N ARG A 439 6.56 -5.71 -6.14
CA ARG A 439 7.50 -4.61 -6.41
C ARG A 439 8.91 -4.97 -5.97
N ILE A 440 9.91 -4.28 -6.49
CA ILE A 440 11.32 -4.47 -6.11
C ILE A 440 11.82 -3.26 -5.34
N MET A 441 12.36 -3.49 -4.14
CA MET A 441 12.85 -2.41 -3.29
C MET A 441 14.03 -1.66 -3.94
N LYS A 442 13.88 -0.35 -4.14
CA LYS A 442 14.89 0.52 -4.76
C LYS A 442 16.13 0.74 -3.90
N TYR A 443 15.94 0.75 -2.58
CA TYR A 443 16.96 1.02 -1.59
C TYR A 443 16.92 -0.03 -0.50
N SER A 444 18.03 -0.18 0.22
CA SER A 444 18.02 -0.84 1.52
C SER A 444 17.51 0.15 2.54
N TYR A 445 16.49 -0.24 3.30
CA TYR A 445 15.92 0.56 4.37
C TYR A 445 16.32 -0.01 5.72
N GLY A 446 16.56 0.86 6.68
CA GLY A 446 16.90 0.45 8.02
C GLY A 446 16.80 1.58 9.03
N VAL A 447 17.16 1.26 10.26
CA VAL A 447 17.13 2.19 11.39
C VAL A 447 18.50 2.28 12.01
N ALA A 448 18.86 3.47 12.49
CA ALA A 448 20.08 3.65 13.26
C ALA A 448 19.85 3.18 14.69
N SER A 449 20.67 2.24 15.16
CA SER A 449 20.66 1.80 16.55
C SER A 449 22.08 1.61 17.08
N ASP A 450 22.27 1.86 18.37
CA ASP A 450 23.52 1.52 19.05
C ASP A 450 23.44 0.04 19.48
N SER A 451 24.02 -0.81 18.64
CA SER A 451 23.92 -2.27 18.73
C SER A 451 25.16 -2.87 19.38
N ILE A 452 25.08 -4.12 19.84
CA ILE A 452 26.25 -4.87 20.32
C ILE A 452 27.35 -4.86 19.24
N PHE A 453 28.60 -4.61 19.66
CA PHE A 453 29.74 -4.55 18.75
C PHE A 453 30.14 -5.95 18.27
N ILE A 454 30.17 -6.16 16.95
CA ILE A 454 30.57 -7.42 16.33
C ILE A 454 31.97 -7.24 15.72
N GLN A 455 32.96 -7.90 16.30
CA GLN A 455 34.35 -7.87 15.81
C GLN A 455 34.42 -8.40 14.37
N GLY A 456 35.09 -7.66 13.48
CA GLY A 456 35.24 -8.03 12.06
C GLY A 456 34.08 -7.62 11.16
N VAL A 457 32.94 -7.19 11.74
CA VAL A 457 31.81 -6.63 10.99
C VAL A 457 31.74 -5.12 11.24
N HIS A 458 31.75 -4.69 12.50
CA HIS A 458 31.65 -3.29 12.87
C HIS A 458 33.02 -2.57 12.81
N PRO A 459 33.08 -1.32 12.31
CA PRO A 459 34.30 -0.52 12.31
C PRO A 459 34.78 -0.24 13.74
N LYS A 460 36.07 -0.45 14.03
CA LYS A 460 36.63 -0.36 15.39
C LYS A 460 36.48 1.06 15.97
N GLU A 461 36.55 2.08 15.13
CA GLU A 461 36.38 3.49 15.46
C GLU A 461 34.96 3.85 15.92
N ARG A 462 33.96 2.99 15.67
CA ARG A 462 32.58 3.15 16.15
C ARG A 462 32.31 2.38 17.45
N LYS A 463 33.31 1.68 18.00
CA LYS A 463 33.20 0.90 19.24
C LYS A 463 33.19 1.82 20.46
N TYR A 464 32.30 1.60 21.41
CA TYR A 464 32.31 2.22 22.73
C TYR A 464 31.74 1.25 23.79
N SER A 465 31.95 1.52 25.07
CA SER A 465 31.32 0.77 26.17
C SER A 465 30.12 1.54 26.71
N ASP A 466 28.99 0.88 26.90
CA ASP A 466 27.81 1.47 27.56
C ASP A 466 27.94 1.46 29.09
N ASP A 467 26.90 1.96 29.78
CA ASP A 467 26.85 2.06 31.24
C ASP A 467 26.92 0.71 31.96
N ASN A 468 26.60 -0.39 31.26
CA ASN A 468 26.69 -1.76 31.77
C ASN A 468 28.04 -2.41 31.43
N GLY A 469 28.96 -1.68 30.80
CA GLY A 469 30.26 -2.19 30.36
C GLY A 469 30.20 -3.01 29.06
N GLU A 470 29.04 -3.11 28.40
CA GLU A 470 28.91 -3.84 27.14
C GLU A 470 29.53 -3.06 25.99
N SER A 471 30.26 -3.77 25.13
CA SER A 471 30.82 -3.17 23.93
C SER A 471 29.74 -2.97 22.87
N ARG A 472 29.46 -1.72 22.50
CA ARG A 472 28.50 -1.32 21.47
C ARG A 472 29.15 -0.66 20.25
N CYS A 473 28.43 -0.65 19.13
CA CYS A 473 28.74 0.05 17.90
C CYS A 473 27.79 1.23 17.72
N LYS A 474 28.36 2.44 17.69
CA LYS A 474 27.60 3.68 17.54
C LYS A 474 27.03 3.83 16.13
N ARG A 475 25.72 4.04 16.04
CA ARG A 475 24.95 4.18 14.80
C ARG A 475 25.14 2.99 13.85
N ALA A 476 25.03 1.76 14.36
CA ALA A 476 24.91 0.59 13.51
C ALA A 476 23.66 0.71 12.63
N PHE A 477 23.75 0.27 11.39
CA PHE A 477 22.63 0.29 10.46
C PHE A 477 21.90 -1.04 10.57
N ARG A 478 20.71 -1.03 11.19
CA ARG A 478 19.88 -2.23 11.26
C ARG A 478 19.02 -2.30 10.00
N VAL A 479 19.43 -3.15 9.05
CA VAL A 479 18.67 -3.41 7.82
C VAL A 479 17.30 -4.02 8.17
N LEU A 480 16.24 -3.35 7.75
CA LEU A 480 14.87 -3.86 7.80
C LEU A 480 14.58 -4.65 6.52
N ILE A 481 14.88 -4.05 5.37
CA ILE A 481 14.74 -4.68 4.05
C ILE A 481 15.85 -4.23 3.12
N ALA A 482 16.38 -5.14 2.31
CA ALA A 482 17.50 -4.85 1.41
C ALA A 482 17.03 -4.40 0.02
N LYS A 483 17.82 -3.56 -0.64
CA LYS A 483 17.69 -3.23 -2.06
C LYS A 483 17.60 -4.50 -2.90
N GLY A 484 16.73 -4.51 -3.91
CA GLY A 484 16.52 -5.65 -4.80
C GLY A 484 15.61 -6.74 -4.21
N THR A 485 15.15 -6.61 -2.97
CA THR A 485 14.17 -7.53 -2.40
C THR A 485 12.84 -7.37 -3.14
N ARG A 486 12.31 -8.46 -3.70
CA ARG A 486 10.95 -8.51 -4.22
C ARG A 486 9.97 -8.62 -3.06
N VAL A 487 8.99 -7.72 -3.00
CA VAL A 487 7.98 -7.62 -1.94
C VAL A 487 6.58 -7.66 -2.52
N SER A 488 5.61 -8.11 -1.74
CA SER A 488 4.21 -8.04 -2.16
C SER A 488 3.75 -6.58 -2.22
N ALA A 489 3.05 -6.24 -3.31
CA ALA A 489 2.43 -4.94 -3.49
C ALA A 489 1.23 -4.68 -2.55
N SER A 490 0.75 -5.73 -1.86
CA SER A 490 -0.25 -5.64 -0.78
C SER A 490 0.34 -5.24 0.58
N GLY A 491 1.68 -5.15 0.68
CA GLY A 491 2.38 -4.80 1.90
C GLY A 491 3.10 -5.99 2.54
N VAL A 492 4.30 -5.74 3.06
CA VAL A 492 5.10 -6.66 3.87
C VAL A 492 5.45 -5.94 5.17
N GLU A 493 4.92 -6.45 6.28
CA GLU A 493 5.18 -5.89 7.59
C GLU A 493 6.46 -6.46 8.22
N ILE A 494 7.29 -5.57 8.74
CA ILE A 494 8.49 -5.88 9.49
C ILE A 494 8.38 -5.15 10.82
N SER A 495 8.16 -5.90 11.90
CA SER A 495 8.14 -5.35 13.25
C SER A 495 9.48 -5.60 13.96
N ARG A 496 9.86 -4.65 14.80
CA ARG A 496 10.98 -4.76 15.73
C ARG A 496 10.59 -4.23 17.09
N THR A 497 11.27 -4.71 18.11
CA THR A 497 11.28 -4.10 19.43
C THR A 497 12.61 -3.36 19.67
N ALA A 498 12.57 -2.37 20.55
CA ALA A 498 13.71 -1.63 21.05
C ALA A 498 13.47 -1.26 22.52
N GLU A 499 14.54 -1.18 23.30
CA GLU A 499 14.52 -0.71 24.68
C GLU A 499 15.37 0.58 24.79
N PRO A 500 15.09 1.46 25.75
CA PRO A 500 15.96 2.60 26.03
C PRO A 500 17.36 2.12 26.42
N ILE A 501 18.39 2.87 26.00
CA ILE A 501 19.79 2.53 26.29
C ILE A 501 20.09 2.72 27.78
N THR A 502 19.43 3.70 28.40
CA THR A 502 19.62 4.05 29.81
C THR A 502 18.30 4.04 30.55
N ASN A 503 18.35 3.73 31.85
CA ASN A 503 17.15 3.70 32.68
C ASN A 503 16.53 5.10 32.91
N THR A 504 17.24 6.18 32.60
CA THR A 504 16.75 7.56 32.75
C THR A 504 16.20 8.15 31.44
N GLN A 505 16.23 7.41 30.33
CA GLN A 505 15.85 7.94 29.03
C GLN A 505 14.34 8.25 28.97
N MET A 506 14.00 9.51 28.73
CA MET A 506 12.61 9.99 28.66
C MET A 506 12.03 10.01 27.25
N SER A 507 12.86 9.77 26.24
CA SER A 507 12.42 9.67 24.84
C SER A 507 13.39 8.83 24.01
N VAL A 508 12.90 8.29 22.91
CA VAL A 508 13.69 7.53 21.94
C VAL A 508 13.51 8.13 20.56
N SER A 509 14.62 8.33 19.87
CA SER A 509 14.66 8.84 18.50
C SER A 509 14.81 7.65 17.54
N GLU A 510 13.73 7.27 16.88
CA GLU A 510 13.73 6.29 15.80
C GLU A 510 14.06 7.01 14.48
N ARG A 511 15.29 6.80 14.00
CA ARG A 511 15.78 7.40 12.76
C ARG A 511 15.80 6.37 11.65
N ILE A 512 14.93 6.57 10.67
CA ILE A 512 14.78 5.71 9.49
C ILE A 512 15.70 6.22 8.39
N TYR A 513 16.54 5.34 7.87
CA TYR A 513 17.49 5.61 6.80
C TYR A 513 17.23 4.72 5.59
N TYR A 514 17.68 5.21 4.43
CA TYR A 514 17.79 4.40 3.22
C TYR A 514 19.15 4.61 2.55
N THR A 515 19.60 3.60 1.80
CA THR A 515 20.88 3.64 1.08
C THR A 515 20.86 2.76 -0.16
N GLU A 516 21.74 3.06 -1.12
CA GLU A 516 21.96 2.21 -2.29
C GLU A 516 22.84 0.99 -1.99
N ASN A 517 23.56 1.00 -0.87
CA ASN A 517 24.31 -0.16 -0.41
C ASN A 517 23.35 -1.30 -0.06
N VAL A 518 23.58 -2.49 -0.62
CA VAL A 518 22.75 -3.67 -0.35
C VAL A 518 22.90 -4.15 1.09
N ASN A 519 24.11 -4.04 1.66
CA ASN A 519 24.45 -4.56 2.99
C ASN A 519 25.15 -3.48 3.84
N PRO A 520 24.48 -2.38 4.20
CA PRO A 520 25.05 -1.38 5.08
C PRO A 520 25.23 -1.93 6.49
N VAL A 521 26.37 -1.63 7.10
CA VAL A 521 26.71 -2.10 8.45
C VAL A 521 26.58 -0.98 9.48
N VAL A 522 26.91 0.26 9.08
CA VAL A 522 26.80 1.46 9.90
C VAL A 522 26.16 2.57 9.09
N VAL A 523 25.61 3.57 9.79
CA VAL A 523 25.18 4.80 9.13
C VAL A 523 26.42 5.64 8.82
N ASP A 524 26.72 5.75 7.53
CA ASP A 524 27.81 6.51 6.92
C ASP A 524 27.28 7.67 6.04
N GLU A 525 28.15 8.33 5.28
CA GLU A 525 27.77 9.39 4.33
C GLU A 525 26.87 8.93 3.17
N ASN A 526 26.82 7.63 2.88
CA ASN A 526 25.99 7.04 1.82
C ASN A 526 24.58 6.70 2.30
N CYS A 527 24.29 6.89 3.59
CA CYS A 527 22.98 6.69 4.19
C CYS A 527 22.22 8.01 4.29
N LYS A 528 21.05 8.08 3.64
CA LYS A 528 20.16 9.24 3.69
C LYS A 528 19.11 9.04 4.77
N LEU A 529 18.93 10.06 5.62
CA LEU A 529 17.88 10.07 6.64
C LEU A 529 16.53 10.32 5.94
N LEU A 530 15.61 9.36 6.04
CA LEU A 530 14.25 9.53 5.54
C LEU A 530 13.40 10.31 6.53
N LYS A 531 13.39 9.88 7.80
CA LYS A 531 12.60 10.52 8.86
C LYS A 531 13.17 10.20 10.23
N ASN A 532 13.00 11.16 11.15
CA ASN A 532 13.27 10.97 12.58
C ASN A 532 11.95 11.11 13.34
N TYR A 533 11.56 10.07 14.07
CA TYR A 533 10.43 10.08 14.98
C TYR A 533 10.96 10.11 16.42
N VAL A 534 10.39 10.98 17.25
CA VAL A 534 10.72 11.06 18.68
C VAL A 534 9.53 10.54 19.46
N LEU A 535 9.72 9.41 20.12
CA LEU A 535 8.72 8.75 20.97
C LEU A 535 9.02 9.13 22.41
N SER A 536 8.02 9.63 23.12
CA SER A 536 8.14 9.91 24.56
C SER A 536 7.97 8.60 25.33
N LEU A 537 8.82 8.40 26.35
CA LEU A 537 8.74 7.25 27.24
C LEU A 537 8.04 7.63 28.56
N PRO A 538 7.34 6.67 29.20
CA PRO A 538 6.79 6.85 30.55
C PRO A 538 7.88 7.24 31.56
N LYS A 539 7.53 8.09 32.52
CA LYS A 539 8.43 8.53 33.62
C LYS A 539 8.69 7.44 34.65
N ASP A 540 7.81 6.45 34.72
CA ASP A 540 7.89 5.34 35.66
C ASP A 540 8.91 4.31 35.16
N ASN A 541 9.99 4.13 35.92
CA ASN A 541 11.07 3.20 35.59
C ASN A 541 10.79 1.76 36.06
N GLU A 542 9.69 1.51 36.77
CA GLU A 542 9.31 0.18 37.26
C GLU A 542 8.61 -0.66 36.17
N LYS A 543 8.09 -0.04 35.12
CA LYS A 543 7.46 -0.72 33.97
C LYS A 543 8.47 -0.92 32.82
N PRO A 544 8.43 -2.05 32.09
CA PRO A 544 9.24 -2.24 30.88
C PRO A 544 8.89 -1.19 29.82
N ARG A 545 9.88 -0.41 29.38
CA ARG A 545 9.72 0.67 28.38
C ARG A 545 10.08 0.18 26.98
N ILE A 546 9.38 -0.84 26.51
CA ILE A 546 9.67 -1.45 25.20
C ILE A 546 8.93 -0.66 24.11
N ILE A 547 9.62 -0.31 23.04
CA ILE A 547 9.01 0.29 21.85
C ILE A 547 8.86 -0.78 20.79
N LYS A 548 7.66 -0.95 20.25
CA LYS A 548 7.40 -1.78 19.08
C LYS A 548 7.18 -0.91 17.86
N SER A 549 8.10 -1.00 16.91
CA SER A 549 8.07 -0.30 15.63
C SER A 549 7.74 -1.28 14.50
N THR A 550 6.67 -1.01 13.75
CA THR A 550 6.22 -1.79 12.59
C THR A 550 6.36 -0.96 11.31
N PHE A 551 6.97 -1.56 10.30
CA PHE A 551 7.21 -0.96 8.99
C PHE A 551 6.52 -1.79 7.91
N THR A 552 5.75 -1.16 7.02
CA THR A 552 5.10 -1.85 5.91
C THR A 552 5.73 -1.42 4.59
N PHE A 553 6.40 -2.36 3.92
CA PHE A 553 7.07 -2.16 2.63
C PHE A 553 6.24 -2.75 1.48
N GLY A 554 6.48 -2.29 0.25
CA GLY A 554 5.88 -2.86 -0.96
C GLY A 554 4.58 -2.21 -1.41
N LEU A 555 3.90 -1.44 -0.57
CA LEU A 555 2.89 -0.48 -1.01
C LEU A 555 3.53 0.61 -1.89
N THR A 556 2.74 1.50 -2.50
CA THR A 556 3.28 2.67 -3.22
C THR A 556 4.02 3.64 -2.30
N GLU A 557 3.78 3.51 -0.99
CA GLU A 557 4.36 4.32 0.09
C GLU A 557 4.85 3.45 1.25
N LEU A 558 5.94 3.86 1.89
CA LEU A 558 6.35 3.27 3.16
C LEU A 558 5.39 3.68 4.29
N LYS A 559 4.81 2.71 5.01
CA LYS A 559 4.10 2.96 6.27
C LYS A 559 4.98 2.63 7.47
N TYR A 560 4.87 3.46 8.51
CA TYR A 560 5.54 3.27 9.80
C TYR A 560 4.53 3.52 10.92
N TYR A 561 4.48 2.61 11.87
CA TYR A 561 3.70 2.72 13.10
C TYR A 561 4.61 2.33 14.26
N ALA A 562 4.55 3.07 15.36
CA ALA A 562 5.27 2.69 16.57
C ALA A 562 4.43 2.98 17.81
N GLU A 563 4.52 2.06 18.76
CA GLU A 563 3.84 2.11 20.04
C GLU A 563 4.85 1.85 21.16
N VAL A 564 4.71 2.56 22.28
CA VAL A 564 5.34 2.15 23.52
C VAL A 564 4.46 1.05 24.09
N LEU A 565 5.01 -0.14 24.23
CA LEU A 565 4.35 -1.22 24.93
C LEU A 565 4.37 -0.86 26.42
N GLU A 566 3.27 -0.33 26.93
CA GLU A 566 2.99 -0.38 28.36
C GLU A 566 2.55 -1.81 28.67
N THR A 567 3.30 -2.51 29.52
CA THR A 567 3.02 -3.92 29.82
C THR A 567 1.76 -4.03 30.66
N GLY A 568 0.76 -4.79 30.21
CA GLY A 568 -0.50 -4.88 30.97
C GLY A 568 -1.64 -5.76 30.44
N GLY A 569 -1.59 -6.33 29.24
CA GLY A 569 -2.69 -7.09 28.62
C GLY A 569 -2.75 -8.55 29.07
N LYS A 570 -1.75 -8.96 29.82
CA LYS A 570 -1.51 -10.31 30.33
C LYS A 570 -0.92 -10.14 31.72
N ARG A 571 -1.17 -11.12 32.59
CA ARG A 571 -0.51 -11.16 33.91
C ARG A 571 1.02 -11.19 33.76
N ASP A 572 1.50 -11.86 32.70
CA ASP A 572 2.91 -11.85 32.27
C ASP A 572 2.97 -12.00 30.73
N GLU A 573 3.68 -11.09 30.05
CA GLU A 573 3.80 -11.10 28.59
C GLU A 573 4.80 -12.12 28.05
N LYS A 574 5.88 -12.40 28.79
CA LYS A 574 6.94 -13.34 28.39
C LYS A 574 6.44 -14.77 28.47
N LEU A 575 5.68 -15.07 29.52
CA LEU A 575 5.07 -16.38 29.77
C LEU A 575 3.68 -16.54 29.14
N ILE A 576 3.10 -15.45 28.63
CA ILE A 576 1.76 -15.36 28.04
C ILE A 576 0.68 -15.84 29.04
N LEU A 577 0.68 -15.30 30.25
CA LEU A 577 -0.27 -15.67 31.32
C LEU A 577 -1.56 -14.83 31.23
N PRO A 578 -2.76 -15.46 31.30
CA PRO A 578 -4.01 -14.73 31.16
C PRO A 578 -4.42 -14.09 32.49
N LEU A 579 -5.30 -13.09 32.44
CA LEU A 579 -5.88 -12.49 33.65
C LEU A 579 -6.99 -13.34 34.28
N ASN A 580 -7.61 -14.23 33.51
CA ASN A 580 -8.68 -15.11 33.94
C ASN A 580 -8.67 -16.43 33.18
N SER A 581 -9.25 -17.47 33.79
CA SER A 581 -9.46 -18.75 33.11
C SER A 581 -10.47 -18.61 31.96
N SER A 582 -10.36 -19.46 30.95
CA SER A 582 -11.25 -19.46 29.77
C SER A 582 -11.59 -20.86 29.30
N VAL A 583 -12.78 -21.03 28.73
CA VAL A 583 -13.25 -22.30 28.14
C VAL A 583 -13.36 -22.13 26.63
N SER A 584 -12.96 -23.15 25.89
CA SER A 584 -13.17 -23.23 24.44
C SER A 584 -13.62 -24.62 24.03
N VAL A 585 -14.16 -24.72 22.82
CA VAL A 585 -14.34 -25.99 22.12
C VAL A 585 -13.39 -26.04 20.94
N THR A 586 -12.65 -27.13 20.81
CA THR A 586 -11.80 -27.40 19.64
C THR A 586 -12.71 -27.88 18.50
N LEU A 587 -12.62 -27.23 17.34
CA LEU A 587 -13.45 -27.55 16.17
C LEU A 587 -12.85 -28.70 15.36
N ASN A 588 -13.69 -29.37 14.56
CA ASN A 588 -13.26 -30.51 13.77
C ASN A 588 -12.36 -30.12 12.59
N GLN A 589 -11.21 -30.79 12.51
CA GLN A 589 -10.17 -30.59 11.50
C GLN A 589 -10.54 -31.13 10.10
N GLU A 590 -11.64 -31.87 9.97
CA GLU A 590 -12.20 -32.23 8.66
C GLU A 590 -12.64 -30.97 7.89
N GLU A 591 -13.33 -30.05 8.57
CA GLU A 591 -13.80 -28.79 7.97
C GLU A 591 -12.84 -27.62 8.18
N LEU A 592 -12.21 -27.50 9.35
CA LEU A 592 -11.39 -26.33 9.72
C LEU A 592 -10.03 -26.76 10.30
N ARG A 593 -8.96 -26.69 9.50
CA ARG A 593 -7.63 -27.16 9.92
C ARG A 593 -6.46 -26.27 9.52
N ALA A 594 -5.48 -26.27 10.42
CA ALA A 594 -4.09 -25.98 10.10
C ALA A 594 -3.36 -27.31 9.86
N ARG A 595 -2.59 -27.39 8.78
CA ARG A 595 -1.73 -28.53 8.45
C ARG A 595 -0.29 -28.06 8.48
N THR A 596 0.56 -28.66 9.31
CA THR A 596 1.99 -28.33 9.39
C THR A 596 2.84 -29.57 9.16
N THR A 597 3.89 -29.44 8.35
CA THR A 597 4.95 -30.45 8.19
C THR A 597 6.26 -29.85 8.62
N VAL A 598 6.98 -30.56 9.48
CA VAL A 598 8.30 -30.19 9.99
C VAL A 598 9.32 -31.24 9.54
N ALA A 599 10.47 -30.78 9.06
CA ALA A 599 11.59 -31.63 8.66
C ALA A 599 12.88 -31.08 9.26
N VAL A 600 13.78 -31.98 9.67
CA VAL A 600 15.11 -31.65 10.17
C VAL A 600 16.15 -32.47 9.42
N SER A 601 17.25 -31.84 9.00
CA SER A 601 18.30 -32.52 8.23
C SER A 601 19.66 -31.86 8.43
N ARG A 602 20.73 -32.68 8.40
CA ARG A 602 22.12 -32.21 8.35
C ARG A 602 22.45 -31.44 7.07
N ASN A 603 21.72 -31.69 5.99
CA ASN A 603 21.94 -31.06 4.69
C ASN A 603 21.27 -29.69 4.57
N PHE A 604 20.38 -29.35 5.50
CA PHE A 604 19.75 -28.03 5.53
C PHE A 604 20.76 -27.00 6.03
N LYS A 605 20.99 -25.95 5.24
CA LYS A 605 21.99 -24.91 5.55
C LYS A 605 21.45 -23.85 6.51
N GLU A 606 20.13 -23.67 6.57
CA GLU A 606 19.44 -22.66 7.37
C GLU A 606 18.06 -23.16 7.80
N ASP A 607 17.47 -22.54 8.83
CA ASP A 607 16.07 -22.78 9.18
C ASP A 607 15.16 -22.05 8.19
N LYS A 608 14.10 -22.71 7.71
CA LYS A 608 13.09 -22.12 6.82
C LYS A 608 11.69 -22.42 7.31
N MET A 609 10.79 -21.46 7.18
CA MET A 609 9.37 -21.66 7.43
C MET A 609 8.56 -21.11 6.25
N TRP A 610 7.58 -21.87 5.77
CA TRP A 610 6.59 -21.44 4.79
C TRP A 610 5.20 -21.48 5.41
N LEU A 611 4.41 -20.43 5.21
CA LEU A 611 3.00 -20.37 5.60
C LEU A 611 2.15 -20.05 4.35
N ASN A 612 1.24 -20.94 3.98
CA ASN A 612 0.43 -20.85 2.76
C ASN A 612 1.30 -20.56 1.51
N GLY A 613 2.41 -21.30 1.36
CA GLY A 613 3.36 -21.15 0.24
C GLY A 613 4.35 -19.96 0.33
N ARG A 614 4.24 -19.08 1.33
CA ARG A 614 5.11 -17.90 1.49
C ARG A 614 6.23 -18.14 2.50
N LEU A 615 7.47 -17.80 2.17
CA LEU A 615 8.61 -17.91 3.09
C LEU A 615 8.51 -16.85 4.22
N CYS A 616 8.54 -17.29 5.47
CA CYS A 616 8.45 -16.49 6.69
C CYS A 616 9.76 -16.55 7.48
N ARG A 617 10.13 -15.44 8.17
CA ARG A 617 11.28 -15.41 9.08
C ARG A 617 10.91 -15.86 10.49
N LYS A 618 11.79 -16.67 11.10
CA LYS A 618 11.65 -17.22 12.46
C LYS A 618 11.87 -16.15 13.54
N ARG A 619 11.05 -16.15 14.61
CA ARG A 619 11.40 -15.53 15.90
C ARG A 619 12.32 -16.48 16.66
N LYS A 620 13.51 -16.01 17.08
CA LYS A 620 14.36 -16.74 18.03
C LYS A 620 13.76 -16.60 19.43
N ILE A 621 13.67 -17.70 20.15
CA ILE A 621 13.49 -17.73 21.60
C ILE A 621 14.73 -18.45 22.12
N ASP A 622 15.52 -17.78 22.95
CA ASP A 622 16.71 -18.37 23.56
C ASP A 622 16.28 -19.33 24.68
N GLY A 623 16.81 -20.55 24.63
CA GLY A 623 16.63 -21.59 25.63
C GLY A 623 17.87 -22.49 25.62
N ASP A 624 18.25 -22.97 26.80
CA ASP A 624 19.57 -23.55 27.07
C ASP A 624 19.77 -24.97 26.50
N GLN A 625 21.06 -25.31 26.32
CA GLN A 625 21.71 -26.43 25.61
C GLN A 625 20.89 -27.63 25.09
N PRO A 626 21.13 -28.06 23.82
CA PRO A 626 20.39 -29.19 23.30
C PRO A 626 21.21 -30.39 22.77
N ASN A 627 20.49 -31.52 22.76
CA ASN A 627 20.72 -32.81 22.08
C ASN A 627 21.21 -32.69 20.61
N GLU A 628 21.92 -33.68 20.04
CA GLU A 628 22.55 -33.60 18.70
C GLU A 628 21.58 -33.23 17.55
N LYS A 629 20.30 -33.64 17.62
CA LYS A 629 19.28 -33.34 16.59
C LYS A 629 18.84 -31.87 16.55
N LEU A 630 19.02 -31.13 17.63
CA LEU A 630 18.64 -29.70 17.73
C LEU A 630 19.70 -28.78 17.13
N GLN A 631 20.88 -29.31 16.75
CA GLN A 631 21.89 -28.58 15.98
C GLN A 631 21.57 -28.54 14.47
N TRP A 632 20.78 -29.49 13.97
CA TRP A 632 20.40 -29.57 12.57
C TRP A 632 19.34 -28.51 12.25
N LYS A 633 19.33 -28.04 11.01
CA LYS A 633 18.39 -26.98 10.61
C LYS A 633 17.00 -27.54 10.32
N LEU A 634 15.99 -26.70 10.53
CA LEU A 634 14.56 -27.01 10.45
C LEU A 634 13.92 -26.37 9.22
N HIS A 635 13.22 -27.16 8.43
CA HIS A 635 12.32 -26.68 7.39
C HIS A 635 10.87 -26.97 7.81
N ILE A 636 10.01 -25.96 7.78
CA ILE A 636 8.64 -26.03 8.30
C ILE A 636 7.70 -25.52 7.22
N CYS A 637 6.71 -26.28 6.77
CA CYS A 637 5.66 -25.78 5.88
C CYS A 637 4.31 -25.91 6.57
N SER A 638 3.50 -24.86 6.55
CA SER A 638 2.18 -24.84 7.17
C SER A 638 1.14 -24.24 6.23
N GLU A 639 -0.08 -24.79 6.26
CA GLU A 639 -1.22 -24.34 5.46
C GLU A 639 -2.50 -24.29 6.30
N ASN A 640 -3.38 -23.32 6.05
CA ASN A 640 -4.72 -23.27 6.63
C ASN A 640 -5.77 -23.35 5.51
N ASN A 641 -6.87 -24.09 5.73
CA ASN A 641 -8.01 -24.14 4.79
C ASN A 641 -9.11 -23.11 5.10
N PHE A 642 -8.81 -22.13 5.97
CA PHE A 642 -9.69 -21.03 6.36
C PHE A 642 -8.91 -19.70 6.40
N PRO A 643 -9.58 -18.54 6.28
CA PRO A 643 -8.92 -17.24 6.23
C PRO A 643 -8.03 -16.96 7.46
N THR A 644 -6.77 -16.59 7.21
CA THR A 644 -5.80 -16.21 8.26
C THR A 644 -6.07 -14.77 8.73
N ALA A 645 -6.02 -14.53 10.04
CA ALA A 645 -6.20 -13.22 10.68
C ALA A 645 -7.60 -12.57 10.59
N ALA A 646 -8.60 -13.29 10.12
CA ALA A 646 -10.00 -12.85 10.01
C ALA A 646 -10.87 -13.07 11.27
N GLY A 647 -10.28 -13.32 12.46
CA GLY A 647 -11.09 -13.68 13.65
C GLY A 647 -11.66 -15.10 13.59
N LEU A 648 -10.90 -16.04 13.02
CA LEU A 648 -11.23 -17.48 12.98
C LEU A 648 -10.18 -18.32 13.72
N ALA A 649 -9.62 -17.76 14.80
CA ALA A 649 -8.61 -18.42 15.64
C ALA A 649 -7.37 -18.99 14.90
N SER A 650 -6.96 -18.40 13.76
CA SER A 650 -5.87 -18.93 12.92
C SER A 650 -4.52 -19.05 13.63
N SER A 651 -4.22 -18.17 14.59
CA SER A 651 -3.00 -18.29 15.42
C SER A 651 -3.07 -19.46 16.39
N ALA A 652 -4.24 -19.75 16.97
CA ALA A 652 -4.43 -20.85 17.90
C ALA A 652 -4.17 -22.19 17.20
N ALA A 653 -4.84 -22.41 16.06
CA ALA A 653 -4.68 -23.62 15.27
C ALA A 653 -3.25 -23.77 14.72
N GLY A 654 -2.67 -22.69 14.20
CA GLY A 654 -1.31 -22.72 13.63
C GLY A 654 -0.23 -23.04 14.66
N TYR A 655 -0.22 -22.37 15.82
CA TYR A 655 0.78 -22.65 16.86
C TYR A 655 0.56 -24.01 17.52
N ALA A 656 -0.69 -24.42 17.75
CA ALA A 656 -0.98 -25.75 18.29
C ALA A 656 -0.49 -26.85 17.33
N CYS A 657 -0.79 -26.74 16.03
CA CYS A 657 -0.32 -27.69 15.02
C CYS A 657 1.20 -27.72 14.94
N LEU A 658 1.86 -26.56 14.95
CA LEU A 658 3.33 -26.46 14.93
C LEU A 658 3.97 -27.11 16.16
N VAL A 659 3.52 -26.77 17.37
CA VAL A 659 4.07 -27.32 18.61
C VAL A 659 3.84 -28.82 18.67
N TYR A 660 2.66 -29.29 18.26
CA TYR A 660 2.35 -30.71 18.16
C TYR A 660 3.24 -31.44 17.14
N ALA A 661 3.49 -30.85 15.97
CA ALA A 661 4.38 -31.43 14.97
C ALA A 661 5.84 -31.50 15.46
N LEU A 662 6.32 -30.44 16.11
CA LEU A 662 7.67 -30.38 16.68
C LEU A 662 7.84 -31.37 17.85
N SER A 663 6.84 -31.52 18.70
CA SER A 663 6.90 -32.48 19.82
C SER A 663 7.02 -33.90 19.30
N LYS A 664 6.30 -34.26 18.23
CA LYS A 664 6.45 -35.56 17.56
C LYS A 664 7.81 -35.72 16.89
N LEU A 665 8.34 -34.68 16.25
CA LEU A 665 9.65 -34.73 15.59
C LEU A 665 10.80 -34.93 16.60
N TYR A 666 10.74 -34.24 17.73
CA TYR A 666 11.79 -34.26 18.75
C TYR A 666 11.58 -35.27 19.87
N GLY A 667 10.44 -35.97 19.89
CA GLY A 667 10.10 -36.92 20.96
C GLY A 667 9.89 -36.25 22.31
N VAL A 668 9.29 -35.05 22.33
CA VAL A 668 8.96 -34.35 23.57
C VAL A 668 7.78 -35.06 24.24
N GLU A 669 8.02 -35.58 25.45
CA GLU A 669 7.01 -36.21 26.31
C GLU A 669 6.43 -35.18 27.30
N GLY A 670 5.19 -35.41 27.75
CA GLY A 670 4.50 -34.55 28.72
C GLY A 670 3.54 -33.52 28.12
N ASP A 671 3.11 -32.56 28.94
CA ASP A 671 2.14 -31.54 28.56
C ASP A 671 2.79 -30.43 27.72
N ILE A 672 2.49 -30.43 26.43
CA ILE A 672 2.98 -29.43 25.46
C ILE A 672 2.12 -28.16 25.41
N SER A 673 1.03 -28.08 26.18
CA SER A 673 0.16 -26.90 26.24
C SER A 673 0.93 -25.64 26.69
N LYS A 674 1.86 -25.80 27.63
CA LYS A 674 2.75 -24.74 28.13
C LYS A 674 3.66 -24.21 27.01
N ILE A 675 4.16 -25.10 26.14
CA ILE A 675 4.98 -24.71 24.99
C ILE A 675 4.12 -23.99 23.94
N ALA A 676 2.91 -24.51 23.67
CA ALA A 676 1.98 -23.89 22.74
C ALA A 676 1.55 -22.48 23.19
N ARG A 677 1.37 -22.28 24.51
CA ARG A 677 1.05 -20.98 25.14
C ARG A 677 2.05 -19.89 24.76
N LEU A 678 3.35 -20.21 24.74
CA LEU A 678 4.43 -19.27 24.40
C LEU A 678 4.39 -18.82 22.93
N GLY A 679 3.77 -19.61 22.04
CA GLY A 679 3.51 -19.21 20.66
C GLY A 679 2.28 -18.30 20.55
N SER A 680 1.16 -18.75 21.13
CA SER A 680 -0.10 -18.00 21.24
C SER A 680 -0.88 -18.50 22.44
N GLY A 681 -1.35 -17.59 23.30
CA GLY A 681 -2.07 -17.96 24.53
C GLY A 681 -3.28 -18.86 24.27
N SER A 682 -4.03 -18.62 23.20
CA SER A 682 -5.16 -19.46 22.79
C SER A 682 -4.75 -20.85 22.27
N ALA A 683 -3.52 -21.04 21.81
CA ALA A 683 -3.05 -22.30 21.24
C ALA A 683 -2.94 -23.41 22.29
N CYS A 684 -2.72 -23.08 23.57
CA CYS A 684 -2.65 -24.08 24.64
C CYS A 684 -3.93 -24.92 24.70
N ARG A 685 -5.11 -24.29 24.54
CA ARG A 685 -6.40 -25.00 24.56
C ARG A 685 -6.64 -25.84 23.31
N SER A 686 -5.98 -25.51 22.21
CA SER A 686 -6.10 -26.23 20.94
C SER A 686 -5.20 -27.47 20.85
N ILE A 687 -4.43 -27.78 21.91
CA ILE A 687 -3.67 -29.04 22.01
C ILE A 687 -4.57 -30.25 22.32
N HIS A 688 -5.73 -30.01 22.96
CA HIS A 688 -6.68 -31.06 23.31
C HIS A 688 -7.96 -30.96 22.45
N GLY A 689 -8.63 -32.10 22.25
CA GLY A 689 -9.95 -32.17 21.60
C GLY A 689 -11.11 -31.81 22.54
N GLY A 690 -12.30 -31.67 21.97
CA GLY A 690 -13.54 -31.44 22.72
C GLY A 690 -13.59 -30.09 23.42
N PHE A 691 -14.06 -30.07 24.67
CA PHE A 691 -14.14 -28.87 25.50
C PHE A 691 -12.92 -28.78 26.42
N VAL A 692 -12.28 -27.63 26.42
CA VAL A 692 -10.98 -27.43 27.09
C VAL A 692 -11.03 -26.15 27.92
N ILE A 693 -10.54 -26.22 29.16
CA ILE A 693 -10.28 -25.05 29.99
C ILE A 693 -8.80 -24.70 29.98
N TRP A 694 -8.51 -23.40 29.93
CA TRP A 694 -7.22 -22.84 30.32
C TRP A 694 -7.35 -22.21 31.70
N ASN A 695 -6.64 -22.76 32.68
CA ASN A 695 -6.55 -22.23 34.03
C ASN A 695 -5.53 -21.09 34.05
N LYS A 696 -5.88 -19.95 34.66
CA LYS A 696 -5.00 -18.78 34.67
C LYS A 696 -3.70 -18.95 35.45
N GLY A 697 -3.70 -19.84 36.45
CA GLY A 697 -2.66 -19.92 37.46
C GLY A 697 -2.57 -18.66 38.34
N ASP A 698 -1.82 -18.76 39.43
CA ASP A 698 -1.49 -17.69 40.37
C ASP A 698 0.03 -17.59 40.62
N ALA A 699 0.82 -18.62 40.30
CA ALA A 699 2.28 -18.59 40.38
C ALA A 699 2.89 -17.60 39.38
N GLU A 700 3.95 -16.90 39.78
CA GLU A 700 4.65 -15.89 38.97
C GLU A 700 5.44 -16.51 37.82
N ASP A 701 5.98 -17.72 38.03
CA ASP A 701 6.68 -18.51 37.00
C ASP A 701 5.73 -19.14 35.97
N GLY A 702 4.42 -19.05 36.20
CA GLY A 702 3.39 -19.55 35.31
C GLY A 702 3.31 -21.07 35.20
N GLU A 703 3.92 -21.81 36.13
CA GLU A 703 3.95 -23.28 36.14
C GLU A 703 2.56 -23.90 36.37
N ASP A 704 1.70 -23.18 37.08
CA ASP A 704 0.33 -23.58 37.44
C ASP A 704 -0.74 -23.12 36.43
N SER A 705 -0.36 -22.38 35.39
CA SER A 705 -1.25 -22.01 34.28
C SER A 705 -1.33 -23.16 33.26
N SER A 706 -2.16 -24.16 33.55
CA SER A 706 -2.33 -25.38 32.75
C SER A 706 -3.60 -25.38 31.88
N THR A 707 -3.68 -26.33 30.95
CA THR A 707 -4.93 -26.67 30.25
C THR A 707 -5.43 -28.06 30.59
N GLU A 708 -6.75 -28.19 30.71
CA GLU A 708 -7.41 -29.45 31.05
C GLU A 708 -8.61 -29.68 30.12
N GLN A 709 -8.79 -30.93 29.69
CA GLN A 709 -9.98 -31.33 28.94
C GLN A 709 -11.16 -31.46 29.91
N ILE A 710 -12.20 -30.65 29.71
CA ILE A 710 -13.47 -30.74 30.46
C ILE A 710 -14.24 -31.98 30.01
N ALA A 711 -14.33 -32.18 28.70
CA ALA A 711 -15.03 -33.31 28.10
C ALA A 711 -14.48 -33.57 26.68
N PRO A 712 -14.35 -34.85 26.24
CA PRO A 712 -13.91 -35.17 24.90
C PRO A 712 -14.94 -34.74 23.83
N GLU A 713 -14.54 -34.72 22.57
CA GLU A 713 -15.40 -34.37 21.44
C GLU A 713 -16.58 -35.33 21.27
N THR A 714 -16.43 -36.57 21.73
CA THR A 714 -17.48 -37.60 21.73
C THR A 714 -18.51 -37.41 22.85
N HIS A 715 -18.26 -36.53 23.82
CA HIS A 715 -19.17 -36.32 24.94
C HIS A 715 -20.51 -35.77 24.48
N TRP A 716 -20.52 -34.76 23.61
CA TRP A 716 -21.74 -34.09 23.14
C TRP A 716 -21.88 -34.19 21.61
N PRO A 717 -22.18 -35.39 21.07
CA PRO A 717 -22.13 -35.65 19.64
C PRO A 717 -23.21 -34.89 18.85
N GLU A 718 -24.28 -34.45 19.49
CA GLU A 718 -25.34 -33.67 18.86
C GLU A 718 -25.00 -32.18 18.70
N LEU A 719 -23.92 -31.67 19.33
CA LEU A 719 -23.58 -30.26 19.21
C LEU A 719 -23.04 -29.93 17.81
N ARG A 720 -23.54 -28.84 17.22
CA ARG A 720 -23.11 -28.31 15.92
C ARG A 720 -22.71 -26.85 16.05
N VAL A 721 -21.82 -26.43 15.15
CA VAL A 721 -21.34 -25.05 15.05
C VAL A 721 -21.50 -24.58 13.61
N LEU A 722 -22.25 -23.50 13.40
CA LEU A 722 -22.26 -22.75 12.13
C LEU A 722 -21.40 -21.50 12.29
N ILE A 723 -20.34 -21.37 11.50
CA ILE A 723 -19.50 -20.18 11.46
C ILE A 723 -19.98 -19.29 10.33
N LEU A 724 -20.54 -18.13 10.65
CA LEU A 724 -20.98 -17.13 9.68
C LEU A 724 -19.82 -16.19 9.36
N VAL A 725 -19.25 -16.32 8.16
CA VAL A 725 -18.12 -15.50 7.73
C VAL A 725 -18.65 -14.19 7.13
N VAL A 726 -18.65 -13.14 7.95
CA VAL A 726 -19.04 -11.78 7.59
C VAL A 726 -17.93 -11.08 6.80
N SER A 727 -16.67 -11.23 7.23
CA SER A 727 -15.50 -10.64 6.58
C SER A 727 -14.27 -11.53 6.72
N ASP A 728 -13.41 -11.52 5.70
CA ASP A 728 -12.08 -12.13 5.68
C ASP A 728 -10.95 -11.09 5.72
N GLN A 729 -11.30 -9.80 5.89
CA GLN A 729 -10.34 -8.71 6.03
C GLN A 729 -9.60 -8.80 7.37
N THR A 730 -8.36 -8.32 7.42
CA THR A 730 -7.60 -8.23 8.67
C THR A 730 -8.25 -7.21 9.61
N LYS A 731 -8.49 -7.61 10.86
CA LYS A 731 -9.00 -6.72 11.92
C LYS A 731 -8.17 -5.44 12.05
N HIS A 732 -8.84 -4.32 12.31
CA HIS A 732 -8.22 -3.01 12.49
C HIS A 732 -7.30 -2.99 13.72
N THR A 733 -7.78 -3.52 14.85
CA THR A 733 -7.01 -3.66 16.09
C THR A 733 -6.64 -5.12 16.32
N ALA A 734 -5.36 -5.46 16.31
CA ALA A 734 -4.92 -6.83 16.60
C ALA A 734 -5.32 -7.26 18.02
N SER A 735 -5.77 -8.51 18.23
CA SER A 735 -6.28 -8.98 19.54
C SER A 735 -5.30 -8.77 20.69
N THR A 736 -4.00 -8.93 20.47
CA THR A 736 -2.99 -8.68 21.51
C THR A 736 -2.99 -7.23 21.94
N VAL A 737 -3.06 -6.30 20.98
CA VAL A 737 -3.15 -4.86 21.25
C VAL A 737 -4.50 -4.55 21.90
N GLY A 738 -5.59 -5.12 21.40
CA GLY A 738 -6.91 -4.85 21.96
C GLY A 738 -7.09 -5.34 23.40
N MET A 739 -6.59 -6.53 23.72
CA MET A 739 -6.57 -7.02 25.10
C MET A 739 -5.71 -6.13 25.99
N GLN A 740 -4.56 -5.66 25.50
CA GLN A 740 -3.68 -4.73 26.20
C GLN A 740 -4.40 -3.43 26.57
N THR A 741 -4.94 -2.73 25.58
CA THR A 741 -5.65 -1.46 25.79
C THR A 741 -6.84 -1.64 26.73
N SER A 742 -7.54 -2.78 26.63
CA SER A 742 -8.69 -3.06 27.50
C SER A 742 -8.29 -3.21 28.97
N VAL A 743 -7.11 -3.74 29.28
CA VAL A 743 -6.63 -3.80 30.67
C VAL A 743 -6.27 -2.44 31.21
N GLU A 744 -5.72 -1.58 30.36
CA GLU A 744 -5.28 -0.25 30.77
C GLU A 744 -6.44 0.71 31.00
N THR A 745 -7.53 0.56 30.23
CA THR A 745 -8.52 1.64 30.07
C THR A 745 -9.97 1.23 30.27
N SER A 746 -10.30 -0.06 30.31
CA SER A 746 -11.69 -0.50 30.53
C SER A 746 -11.99 -0.77 32.00
N ASP A 747 -12.86 0.05 32.59
CA ASP A 747 -13.43 -0.18 33.91
C ASP A 747 -14.29 -1.47 33.93
N LEU A 748 -14.97 -1.77 32.82
CA LEU A 748 -15.79 -2.97 32.68
C LEU A 748 -14.96 -4.25 32.70
N LEU A 749 -13.68 -4.23 32.30
CA LEU A 749 -12.83 -5.42 32.37
C LEU A 749 -12.60 -5.83 33.82
N HIS A 750 -12.33 -4.88 34.71
CA HIS A 750 -12.15 -5.16 36.13
C HIS A 750 -13.39 -5.80 36.75
N GLN A 751 -14.59 -5.34 36.36
CA GLN A 751 -15.85 -5.95 36.78
C GLN A 751 -16.05 -7.34 36.18
N ARG A 752 -15.72 -7.53 34.90
CA ARG A 752 -15.79 -8.83 34.21
C ARG A 752 -14.95 -9.88 34.95
N LEU A 753 -13.72 -9.56 35.34
CA LEU A 753 -12.79 -10.50 36.00
C LEU A 753 -13.37 -11.12 37.28
N GLN A 754 -14.19 -10.38 38.05
CA GLN A 754 -14.82 -10.87 39.27
C GLN A 754 -15.92 -11.92 38.98
N GLY A 755 -16.60 -11.81 37.83
CA GLY A 755 -17.70 -12.68 37.44
C GLY A 755 -17.26 -13.98 36.75
N VAL A 756 -16.09 -13.99 36.11
CA VAL A 756 -15.60 -15.12 35.31
C VAL A 756 -15.55 -16.44 36.09
N PRO A 757 -14.99 -16.53 37.32
CA PRO A 757 -14.88 -17.82 38.02
C PRO A 757 -16.23 -18.53 38.22
N LYS A 758 -17.27 -17.78 38.62
CA LYS A 758 -18.63 -18.31 38.77
C LYS A 758 -19.21 -18.76 37.44
N ARG A 759 -18.93 -18.03 36.35
CA ARG A 759 -19.39 -18.38 35.00
C ARG A 759 -18.73 -19.65 34.47
N ILE A 760 -17.42 -19.81 34.72
CA ILE A 760 -16.65 -21.01 34.36
C ILE A 760 -17.26 -22.26 35.01
N GLU A 761 -17.60 -22.20 36.30
CA GLU A 761 -18.23 -23.33 36.99
C GLU A 761 -19.62 -23.67 36.44
N ARG A 762 -20.40 -22.65 36.07
CA ARG A 762 -21.71 -22.86 35.44
C ARG A 762 -21.60 -23.47 34.04
N ILE A 763 -20.71 -22.96 33.18
CA ILE A 763 -20.56 -23.49 31.81
C ILE A 763 -19.99 -24.91 31.83
N LYS A 764 -19.05 -25.23 32.73
CA LYS A 764 -18.56 -26.60 32.93
C LYS A 764 -19.70 -27.55 33.27
N LYS A 765 -20.58 -27.19 34.22
CA LYS A 765 -21.75 -27.99 34.57
C LYS A 765 -22.72 -28.16 33.40
N ALA A 766 -22.95 -27.11 32.62
CA ALA A 766 -23.81 -27.16 31.45
C ALA A 766 -23.26 -28.13 30.38
N ILE A 767 -21.95 -28.06 30.10
CA ILE A 767 -21.25 -28.98 29.17
C ILE A 767 -21.37 -30.42 29.66
N LEU A 768 -21.03 -30.69 30.93
CA LEU A 768 -21.04 -32.05 31.48
C LEU A 768 -22.46 -32.66 31.49
N ARG A 769 -23.49 -31.84 31.66
CA ARG A 769 -24.90 -32.27 31.66
C ARG A 769 -25.56 -32.23 30.29
N LYS A 770 -24.88 -31.76 29.24
CA LYS A 770 -25.46 -31.47 27.92
C LYS A 770 -26.68 -30.54 28.00
N ASP A 771 -26.68 -29.63 28.96
CA ASP A 771 -27.74 -28.64 29.15
C ASP A 771 -27.52 -27.49 28.16
N PHE A 772 -28.09 -27.63 26.97
CA PHE A 772 -27.97 -26.64 25.90
C PHE A 772 -28.54 -25.28 26.30
N HIS A 773 -29.63 -25.25 27.08
CA HIS A 773 -30.26 -24.00 27.47
C HIS A 773 -29.33 -23.13 28.32
N SER A 774 -28.75 -23.72 29.37
CA SER A 774 -27.76 -23.05 30.21
C SER A 774 -26.47 -22.73 29.44
N PHE A 775 -26.02 -23.65 28.57
CA PHE A 775 -24.84 -23.43 27.73
C PHE A 775 -25.03 -22.20 26.83
N ALA A 776 -26.18 -22.10 26.17
CA ALA A 776 -26.51 -21.04 25.25
C ALA A 776 -26.58 -19.67 25.94
N GLU A 777 -27.31 -19.58 27.06
CA GLU A 777 -27.44 -18.35 27.84
C GLU A 777 -26.08 -17.83 28.32
N ILE A 778 -25.23 -18.72 28.85
CA ILE A 778 -23.91 -18.34 29.37
C ILE A 778 -22.98 -17.90 28.24
N THR A 779 -22.99 -18.61 27.11
CA THR A 779 -22.14 -18.32 25.94
C THR A 779 -22.44 -16.93 25.38
N MET A 780 -23.73 -16.62 25.13
CA MET A 780 -24.14 -15.32 24.62
C MET A 780 -23.85 -14.18 25.61
N LYS A 781 -24.12 -14.38 26.90
CA LYS A 781 -23.81 -13.37 27.94
C LYS A 781 -22.31 -13.12 28.07
N ASP A 782 -21.48 -14.15 27.96
CA ASP A 782 -20.02 -14.00 28.00
C ASP A 782 -19.51 -13.18 26.81
N SER A 783 -19.99 -13.50 25.60
CA SER A 783 -19.64 -12.78 24.38
C SER A 783 -20.11 -11.32 24.44
N ASN A 784 -21.34 -11.05 24.85
CA ASN A 784 -21.85 -9.68 25.02
C ASN A 784 -20.99 -8.88 26.01
N GLN A 785 -20.64 -9.46 27.15
CA GLN A 785 -19.79 -8.76 28.12
C GLN A 785 -18.37 -8.55 27.60
N LEU A 786 -17.85 -9.41 26.72
CA LEU A 786 -16.53 -9.21 26.12
C LEU A 786 -16.55 -8.01 25.18
N HIS A 787 -17.56 -7.91 24.32
CA HIS A 787 -17.69 -6.77 23.41
C HIS A 787 -18.10 -5.48 24.13
N ALA A 788 -18.82 -5.56 25.26
CA ALA A 788 -19.02 -4.40 26.12
C ALA A 788 -17.70 -3.88 26.71
N VAL A 789 -16.80 -4.77 27.15
CA VAL A 789 -15.43 -4.39 27.53
C VAL A 789 -14.70 -3.73 26.37
N CYS A 790 -14.76 -4.31 25.17
CA CYS A 790 -14.10 -3.71 24.00
C CYS A 790 -14.60 -2.29 23.67
N LEU A 791 -15.91 -2.05 23.82
CA LEU A 791 -16.50 -0.73 23.62
C LEU A 791 -16.15 0.27 24.73
N ASP A 792 -15.94 -0.21 25.95
CA ASP A 792 -15.57 0.60 27.12
C ASP A 792 -14.06 0.92 27.18
N THR A 793 -13.22 0.10 26.55
CA THR A 793 -11.81 0.40 26.30
C THR A 793 -11.65 1.77 25.63
N TYR A 794 -10.58 2.51 25.94
CA TYR A 794 -10.33 3.82 25.33
C TYR A 794 -8.91 3.93 24.72
N PRO A 795 -8.78 4.27 23.42
CA PRO A 795 -9.86 4.44 22.43
C PRO A 795 -10.72 3.17 22.24
N PRO A 796 -12.01 3.32 21.90
CA PRO A 796 -12.95 2.20 21.78
C PRO A 796 -12.52 1.20 20.73
N ILE A 797 -12.70 -0.07 21.06
CA ILE A 797 -12.43 -1.19 20.17
C ILE A 797 -13.76 -1.76 19.71
N SER A 798 -14.08 -1.60 18.42
CA SER A 798 -15.22 -2.29 17.82
C SER A 798 -14.74 -3.45 16.95
N TYR A 799 -15.10 -4.68 17.35
CA TYR A 799 -14.88 -5.88 16.54
C TYR A 799 -16.14 -6.30 15.77
N LEU A 800 -17.31 -5.90 16.26
CA LEU A 800 -18.60 -6.26 15.70
C LEU A 800 -18.98 -5.25 14.62
N THR A 801 -19.57 -5.73 13.53
CA THR A 801 -20.16 -4.87 12.49
C THR A 801 -21.67 -4.82 12.62
N ASP A 802 -22.32 -4.00 11.80
CA ASP A 802 -23.78 -4.00 11.67
C ASP A 802 -24.33 -5.40 11.36
N THR A 803 -23.65 -6.17 10.50
CA THR A 803 -24.02 -7.56 10.22
C THR A 803 -23.87 -8.45 11.46
N SER A 804 -22.82 -8.27 12.27
CA SER A 804 -22.65 -9.01 13.53
C SER A 804 -23.80 -8.72 14.50
N HIS A 805 -24.17 -7.44 14.66
CA HIS A 805 -25.31 -7.04 15.50
C HIS A 805 -26.65 -7.55 14.95
N HIS A 806 -26.82 -7.56 13.63
CA HIS A 806 -27.98 -8.14 12.97
C HIS A 806 -28.10 -9.65 13.23
N ILE A 807 -26.99 -10.39 13.19
CA ILE A 807 -26.96 -11.81 13.57
C ILE A 807 -27.38 -12.00 15.03
N MET A 808 -26.91 -11.15 15.95
CA MET A 808 -27.31 -11.22 17.36
C MET A 808 -28.81 -11.01 17.53
N GLN A 809 -29.39 -10.02 16.86
CA GLN A 809 -30.83 -9.74 16.87
C GLN A 809 -31.63 -10.94 16.33
N LEU A 810 -31.18 -11.51 15.20
CA LEU A 810 -31.80 -12.68 14.60
C LEU A 810 -31.79 -13.89 15.54
N VAL A 811 -30.67 -14.18 16.21
CA VAL A 811 -30.60 -15.29 17.17
C VAL A 811 -31.55 -15.08 18.35
N HIS A 812 -31.67 -13.86 18.87
CA HIS A 812 -32.64 -13.58 19.94
C HIS A 812 -34.08 -13.78 19.48
N ALA A 813 -34.42 -13.38 18.25
CA ALA A 813 -35.75 -13.63 17.68
C ALA A 813 -36.04 -15.13 17.49
N ILE A 814 -35.07 -15.91 16.99
CA ILE A 814 -35.20 -17.37 16.87
C ILE A 814 -35.49 -18.01 18.23
N ASN A 815 -34.74 -17.62 19.27
CA ASN A 815 -34.91 -18.16 20.61
C ASN A 815 -36.24 -17.74 21.27
N GLN A 816 -36.72 -16.53 20.98
CA GLN A 816 -38.00 -16.04 21.48
C GLN A 816 -39.17 -16.81 20.87
N ASP A 817 -39.16 -17.01 19.55
CA ASP A 817 -40.19 -17.78 18.83
C ASP A 817 -40.30 -19.22 19.35
N ASN A 818 -39.15 -19.85 19.65
CA ASN A 818 -39.09 -21.22 20.15
C ASN A 818 -39.32 -21.35 21.68
N SER A 819 -39.59 -20.24 22.39
CA SER A 819 -39.76 -20.17 23.85
C SER A 819 -38.63 -20.85 24.66
N SER A 820 -37.46 -21.01 24.04
CA SER A 820 -36.28 -21.69 24.60
C SER A 820 -35.04 -21.35 23.77
N ASN A 821 -33.87 -21.35 24.40
CA ASN A 821 -32.61 -21.16 23.70
C ASN A 821 -32.34 -22.35 22.74
N MET A 822 -32.60 -22.15 21.46
CA MET A 822 -32.34 -23.09 20.35
C MET A 822 -30.97 -22.83 19.71
N VAL A 823 -30.53 -21.58 19.67
CA VAL A 823 -29.26 -21.14 19.09
C VAL A 823 -28.52 -20.22 20.05
N ALA A 824 -27.21 -20.33 20.11
CA ALA A 824 -26.36 -19.36 20.81
C ALA A 824 -25.30 -18.80 19.87
N TYR A 825 -25.03 -17.51 19.97
CA TYR A 825 -23.88 -16.90 19.31
C TYR A 825 -22.71 -16.71 20.27
N SER A 826 -21.50 -16.78 19.73
CA SER A 826 -20.29 -16.23 20.33
C SER A 826 -19.49 -15.52 19.25
N PHE A 827 -18.85 -14.43 19.64
CA PHE A 827 -17.90 -13.68 18.83
C PHE A 827 -16.56 -13.63 19.56
N ASP A 828 -15.47 -13.64 18.81
CA ASP A 828 -14.11 -13.46 19.32
C ASP A 828 -13.63 -12.01 19.09
N ALA A 829 -12.33 -11.80 18.92
CA ALA A 829 -11.79 -10.50 18.49
C ALA A 829 -11.89 -10.33 16.97
N GLY A 830 -13.11 -10.40 16.44
CA GLY A 830 -13.45 -10.30 15.02
C GLY A 830 -14.97 -10.33 14.76
N PRO A 831 -15.40 -10.05 13.51
CA PRO A 831 -16.82 -9.87 13.18
C PRO A 831 -17.58 -11.17 12.90
N ASN A 832 -16.88 -12.31 12.84
CA ASN A 832 -17.44 -13.59 12.44
C ASN A 832 -18.18 -14.27 13.59
N ALA A 833 -19.40 -14.72 13.33
CA ALA A 833 -20.26 -15.32 14.35
C ALA A 833 -20.06 -16.84 14.42
N PHE A 834 -19.91 -17.36 15.64
CA PHE A 834 -19.96 -18.81 15.91
C PHE A 834 -21.32 -19.13 16.51
N LEU A 835 -22.19 -19.76 15.73
CA LEU A 835 -23.51 -20.18 16.18
C LEU A 835 -23.48 -21.64 16.65
N PHE A 836 -23.78 -21.87 17.91
CA PHE A 836 -23.93 -23.18 18.53
C PHE A 836 -25.40 -23.59 18.53
N MET A 837 -25.68 -24.86 18.21
CA MET A 837 -27.02 -25.45 18.21
C MET A 837 -26.94 -26.97 18.31
N GLN A 838 -28.07 -27.64 18.51
CA GLN A 838 -28.14 -29.10 18.38
C GLN A 838 -28.32 -29.50 16.91
N GLU A 839 -27.88 -30.69 16.55
CA GLU A 839 -27.93 -31.23 15.19
C GLU A 839 -29.34 -31.19 14.58
N LYS A 840 -30.36 -31.51 15.38
CA LYS A 840 -31.77 -31.47 14.99
C LYS A 840 -32.24 -30.07 14.55
N ASP A 841 -31.58 -29.02 15.03
CA ASP A 841 -31.97 -27.62 14.83
C ASP A 841 -31.28 -26.98 13.60
N VAL A 842 -30.22 -27.61 13.08
CA VAL A 842 -29.42 -27.08 11.96
C VAL A 842 -30.26 -26.77 10.70
N PRO A 843 -31.16 -27.65 10.21
CA PRO A 843 -31.93 -27.37 9.00
C PRO A 843 -32.78 -26.09 9.12
N THR A 844 -33.51 -25.95 10.23
CA THR A 844 -34.35 -24.77 10.49
C THR A 844 -33.52 -23.48 10.58
N VAL A 845 -32.36 -23.52 11.25
CA VAL A 845 -31.50 -22.35 11.36
C VAL A 845 -30.89 -21.96 10.01
N LEU A 846 -30.48 -22.94 9.19
CA LEU A 846 -29.97 -22.68 7.85
C LEU A 846 -31.02 -22.05 6.93
N ASP A 847 -32.29 -22.46 7.02
CA ASP A 847 -33.38 -21.84 6.27
C ASP A 847 -33.58 -20.37 6.64
N ILE A 848 -33.61 -20.09 7.93
CA ILE A 848 -33.73 -18.73 8.44
C ILE A 848 -32.54 -17.89 7.98
N LEU A 849 -31.32 -18.42 8.07
CA LEU A 849 -30.11 -17.74 7.58
C LEU A 849 -30.14 -17.52 6.06
N HIS A 850 -30.62 -18.47 5.27
CA HIS A 850 -30.79 -18.32 3.83
C HIS A 850 -31.81 -17.24 3.47
N TYR A 851 -32.90 -17.14 4.23
CA TYR A 851 -33.91 -16.11 4.04
C TYR A 851 -33.38 -14.71 4.35
N PHE A 852 -32.71 -14.54 5.51
CA PHE A 852 -32.21 -13.24 5.95
C PHE A 852 -30.90 -12.81 5.27
N TYR A 853 -30.09 -13.76 4.79
CA TYR A 853 -28.82 -13.51 4.12
C TYR A 853 -28.75 -14.22 2.76
N PRO A 854 -29.64 -13.88 1.80
CA PRO A 854 -29.73 -14.61 0.54
C PRO A 854 -28.43 -14.45 -0.25
N ASN A 855 -27.88 -15.59 -0.66
CA ASN A 855 -26.68 -15.69 -1.47
C ASN A 855 -26.80 -16.88 -2.43
N SER A 856 -26.55 -16.63 -3.72
CA SER A 856 -26.68 -17.60 -4.81
C SER A 856 -25.39 -18.40 -5.08
N ASP A 857 -24.34 -18.20 -4.30
CA ASP A 857 -23.09 -18.96 -4.43
C ASP A 857 -23.32 -20.45 -4.08
N PRO A 858 -23.01 -21.41 -4.98
CA PRO A 858 -23.14 -22.84 -4.69
C PRO A 858 -22.23 -23.32 -3.55
N HIS A 859 -21.19 -22.56 -3.19
CA HIS A 859 -20.29 -22.81 -2.06
C HIS A 859 -20.60 -21.93 -0.85
N PHE A 860 -21.81 -21.35 -0.79
CA PHE A 860 -22.25 -20.51 0.32
C PHE A 860 -22.31 -21.30 1.64
N ILE A 861 -22.72 -22.57 1.62
CA ILE A 861 -22.63 -23.47 2.77
C ILE A 861 -21.54 -24.51 2.52
N ARG A 862 -20.64 -24.68 3.49
CA ARG A 862 -19.49 -25.58 3.44
C ARG A 862 -19.45 -26.47 4.68
N GLY A 863 -18.74 -27.58 4.60
CA GLY A 863 -18.53 -28.49 5.73
C GLY A 863 -19.52 -29.65 5.75
N ILE A 864 -20.03 -30.00 6.93
CA ILE A 864 -20.93 -31.15 7.12
C ILE A 864 -22.19 -30.97 6.25
N HIS A 865 -22.48 -31.96 5.41
CA HIS A 865 -23.61 -31.92 4.50
C HIS A 865 -24.95 -32.02 5.27
N VAL A 866 -25.92 -31.20 4.87
CA VAL A 866 -27.30 -31.25 5.38
C VAL A 866 -28.21 -31.71 4.23
N PRO A 867 -28.85 -32.89 4.32
CA PRO A 867 -29.59 -33.45 3.19
C PRO A 867 -30.95 -32.78 2.94
N GLY A 868 -31.23 -32.45 1.66
CA GLY A 868 -32.57 -32.18 1.11
C GLY A 868 -33.12 -30.75 1.25
N LYS A 869 -34.07 -30.36 0.38
CA LYS A 869 -34.85 -29.11 0.49
C LYS A 869 -35.52 -29.07 1.85
N HIS A 870 -35.15 -28.10 2.66
CA HIS A 870 -35.67 -27.93 3.99
C HIS A 870 -37.10 -27.35 3.89
N ASP A 871 -38.09 -28.24 3.95
CA ASP A 871 -39.50 -27.86 4.04
C ASP A 871 -39.82 -27.61 5.51
N THR A 872 -39.16 -26.61 6.10
CA THR A 872 -39.52 -26.14 7.43
C THR A 872 -40.57 -25.05 7.26
N HIS A 873 -41.77 -25.27 7.80
CA HIS A 873 -42.82 -24.25 7.90
C HIS A 873 -42.40 -23.17 8.92
N VAL A 874 -41.34 -22.43 8.62
CA VAL A 874 -40.92 -21.27 9.41
C VAL A 874 -41.93 -20.17 9.19
N ASP A 875 -42.60 -19.75 10.26
CA ASP A 875 -43.45 -18.56 10.22
C ASP A 875 -42.59 -17.30 10.31
N TYR A 876 -42.32 -16.70 9.15
CA TYR A 876 -41.51 -15.48 9.08
C TYR A 876 -42.20 -14.26 9.71
N THR A 877 -43.49 -14.32 10.07
CA THR A 877 -44.19 -13.19 10.70
C THR A 877 -43.62 -12.82 12.08
N ALA A 878 -43.09 -13.81 12.80
CA ALA A 878 -42.38 -13.62 14.07
C ALA A 878 -41.09 -12.79 13.94
N PHE A 879 -40.60 -12.58 12.70
CA PHE A 879 -39.38 -11.85 12.37
C PHE A 879 -39.65 -10.56 11.58
N SER A 880 -40.89 -10.06 11.59
CA SER A 880 -41.32 -8.92 10.76
C SER A 880 -40.52 -7.62 10.95
N ASP A 881 -39.89 -7.44 12.11
CA ASP A 881 -39.03 -6.29 12.42
C ASP A 881 -37.56 -6.46 11.98
N ILE A 882 -37.18 -7.64 11.47
CA ILE A 882 -35.81 -7.95 11.03
C ILE A 882 -35.72 -7.82 9.51
N LYS A 883 -34.72 -7.08 9.03
CA LYS A 883 -34.54 -6.83 7.60
C LYS A 883 -33.75 -7.95 6.93
N VAL A 884 -34.11 -8.27 5.69
CA VAL A 884 -33.29 -9.13 4.84
C VAL A 884 -32.07 -8.33 4.34
N ILE A 885 -30.87 -8.88 4.50
CA ILE A 885 -29.61 -8.26 4.08
C ILE A 885 -28.88 -9.19 3.09
N PRO A 886 -29.17 -9.08 1.78
CA PRO A 886 -28.54 -9.92 0.75
C PRO A 886 -27.01 -9.80 0.77
N ARG A 887 -26.32 -10.92 0.57
CA ARG A 887 -24.84 -10.99 0.45
C ARG A 887 -24.04 -10.41 1.64
N ALA A 888 -24.67 -10.24 2.81
CA ALA A 888 -23.96 -9.80 4.02
C ALA A 888 -22.97 -10.85 4.56
N LEU A 889 -23.17 -12.12 4.21
CA LEU A 889 -22.29 -13.23 4.54
C LEU A 889 -21.54 -13.68 3.28
N LYS A 890 -20.22 -13.92 3.40
CA LYS A 890 -19.42 -14.54 2.33
C LYS A 890 -19.77 -16.01 2.17
N PHE A 891 -19.76 -16.76 3.26
CA PHE A 891 -20.13 -18.16 3.33
C PHE A 891 -20.33 -18.60 4.79
N ILE A 892 -20.89 -19.79 4.97
CA ILE A 892 -21.20 -20.45 6.23
C ILE A 892 -20.40 -21.75 6.29
N ILE A 893 -19.75 -22.02 7.42
CA ILE A 893 -19.06 -23.30 7.66
C ILE A 893 -19.83 -24.09 8.72
N HIS A 894 -20.33 -25.26 8.35
CA HIS A 894 -20.99 -26.20 9.26
C HIS A 894 -19.99 -27.24 9.76
N THR A 895 -19.76 -27.26 11.08
CA THR A 895 -18.81 -28.19 11.73
C THR A 895 -19.34 -28.65 13.10
N LYS A 896 -18.49 -29.37 13.85
CA LYS A 896 -18.78 -30.00 15.14
C LYS A 896 -17.53 -29.95 16.05
N PRO A 897 -17.65 -30.30 17.35
CA PRO A 897 -16.47 -30.53 18.19
C PRO A 897 -15.50 -31.54 17.57
N GLY A 898 -14.20 -31.28 17.70
CA GLY A 898 -13.12 -32.04 17.06
C GLY A 898 -12.13 -32.65 18.05
N PRO A 899 -11.37 -33.67 17.62
CA PRO A 899 -10.45 -34.43 18.49
C PRO A 899 -9.14 -33.69 18.81
N GLY A 900 -8.89 -32.52 18.22
CA GLY A 900 -7.62 -31.82 18.35
C GLY A 900 -6.55 -32.33 17.37
N PRO A 901 -5.28 -31.93 17.52
CA PRO A 901 -4.22 -32.21 16.57
C PRO A 901 -3.94 -33.71 16.38
N SER A 902 -3.84 -34.16 15.14
CA SER A 902 -3.46 -35.55 14.81
C SER A 902 -2.32 -35.62 13.78
N VAL A 903 -1.58 -36.74 13.80
CA VAL A 903 -0.57 -37.04 12.78
C VAL A 903 -1.26 -37.65 11.57
N GLN A 904 -0.86 -37.21 10.37
CA GLN A 904 -1.37 -37.71 9.08
C GLN A 904 -0.33 -38.62 8.42
N GLU A 905 -0.78 -39.47 7.47
CA GLU A 905 0.12 -40.31 6.67
C GLU A 905 1.12 -39.49 5.84
N SER A 906 2.31 -40.06 5.55
CA SER A 906 3.46 -39.35 4.96
C SER A 906 3.19 -38.69 3.61
N ASP A 907 2.28 -39.26 2.81
CA ASP A 907 2.00 -38.80 1.46
C ASP A 907 1.27 -37.45 1.44
N ASN A 908 0.61 -37.10 2.55
CA ASN A 908 -0.09 -35.83 2.77
C ASN A 908 0.80 -34.71 3.33
N GLY A 909 2.11 -34.96 3.49
CA GLY A 909 3.07 -33.96 3.95
C GLY A 909 3.22 -32.78 2.98
N LEU A 910 3.55 -31.61 3.52
CA LEU A 910 3.71 -30.34 2.77
C LEU A 910 5.13 -30.11 2.26
N LEU A 911 6.07 -30.99 2.62
CA LEU A 911 7.47 -30.91 2.21
C LEU A 911 7.83 -32.08 1.29
N THR A 912 8.70 -31.81 0.31
CA THR A 912 9.39 -32.82 -0.49
C THR A 912 10.46 -33.53 0.32
N LYS A 913 11.07 -34.59 -0.24
CA LYS A 913 12.19 -35.30 0.40
C LYS A 913 13.40 -34.40 0.65
N ASP A 914 13.56 -33.34 -0.13
CA ASP A 914 14.62 -32.34 0.02
C ASP A 914 14.27 -31.24 1.04
N GLY A 915 13.10 -31.34 1.68
CA GLY A 915 12.63 -30.39 2.68
C GLY A 915 12.14 -29.06 2.12
N LEU A 916 11.82 -28.98 0.82
CA LEU A 916 11.20 -27.80 0.22
C LEU A 916 9.67 -27.98 0.15
N PRO A 917 8.86 -26.91 0.10
CA PRO A 917 7.41 -27.04 -0.10
C PRO A 917 7.07 -27.87 -1.34
N LYS A 918 6.03 -28.69 -1.24
CA LYS A 918 5.46 -29.42 -2.38
C LYS A 918 4.77 -28.49 -3.37
#